data_AF-H3AQB7-F1
#
_entry.id   AF-H3AQB7-F1
#
_cell.length_a   1.000
_cell.length_b   1.000
_cell.length_c   1.000
_cell.angle_alpha   90.00
_cell.angle_beta   90.00
_cell.angle_gamma   90.00
#
_symmetry.space_group_name_H-M   'P 1'
#
loop_
_entity.id
_entity.type
_entity.pdbx_description
1 polymer ?
#
loop_
_entity_poly.entity_id
_entity_poly.type
_entity_poly.pdbx_seq_one_letter_code
_entity_poly.pdbx_strand_id
1 'polypeptide(L)'
;MLDGLTQWLNSLTRQHVNTSTVLWIERFLLTKQITCGQKVDKAALDDLYQKPEGSEVASQATAETAMGADESQQSVASSCEGDVLSTDCTDGTTPLTTGYNTRTNSKEQMLDVMDEVEEDSGPGPQGSLVLPLSRSRTASELLATRVSCFVELEESERFYRSQNRCLKLIFALYNAMAAHSELVCYFVIILNNMVTASVISLVLPILIFLWAMLSIPRPSKRFWMTAIIYTEVMVVIKYLFQFGFFPWNSYYITSMNKDKPFFAPRILGLEKTENYIKYDLIQLMMLFFHRSLLRRYGLWDHEEKTCTKEKKEKEPEATEEPHAGERPSTDHGAVTTEEASIKPDPEMIVPPTQEGKGTLLRLRRKKRHKERDAGSQELKVKENRRERAKKKLIAIREKTKFLLLTMVQNVYSPIHKFFHDILHTEYRAATDVYSLMFLADVVDFIIIIFGFWAFGKHSAAADIASSLSDDQVPEAFLVMLLIQFSTMVIDRALYLRKTVLGKLIFQIILVFGIHFWMFFILPAVTERMFSQNTVAQLWYFVKCIYFALSAYQIRCGYPTRILGNFLTKKYNHLNLFLFQGFRLVPFLVELRAVMDWVCTDTTLSLSNWMCVEDIYANIFIIKCSRETEKKYPQPKGQKKKKIVKYGMGGLIVLFLICIIWFPLLFMSLVRSVVGVVNHPVDVTVTLKLGGYEPLFTMSAQQQSIIPFTQREYDGLTKKFEMRAVAMQFITLYSYEDIVTANIEGNSGSVWGISPPSREQMIKELQRSSADITLRFMWTFQRDLGKGGTVETTQDKHIINLEAGSTIRTELADLLLGQRSDPVCVPNIFPKYIRAPNGPEAKPVQQLYPENEDSYLDVEVQLRTDNQTEWWVIRTKDCPQEECSILPMVIFSDKVSPPSLGFLAGYGIMGLYVSIVLVIGKFVRGFFSEISHSIMFEELPCVDRILKLCHDIFLVRETGELELEEELYAKLIFLYRSPETMIKWTREKE
;
A
#
# COMPACT_ATOMS: atom_id res chain seq x y z
N MET A 1 7.09 31.67 7.52
CA MET A 1 7.22 30.28 7.02
C MET A 1 8.37 30.12 6.03
N LEU A 2 8.43 30.93 4.95
CA LEU A 2 9.49 30.84 3.93
C LEU A 2 10.91 30.96 4.51
N ASP A 3 11.16 31.96 5.35
CA ASP A 3 12.48 32.15 5.98
C ASP A 3 12.87 30.98 6.90
N GLY A 4 11.88 30.36 7.56
CA GLY A 4 12.08 29.16 8.37
C GLY A 4 12.44 27.93 7.52
N LEU A 5 11.85 27.77 6.34
CA LEU A 5 12.20 26.70 5.39
C LEU A 5 13.65 26.88 4.88
N THR A 6 14.03 28.10 4.53
CA THR A 6 15.41 28.42 4.10
C THR A 6 16.42 28.14 5.21
N GLN A 7 16.12 28.53 6.45
CA GLN A 7 16.97 28.22 7.61
C GLN A 7 17.10 26.71 7.85
N TRP A 8 15.99 25.97 7.71
CA TRP A 8 16.00 24.53 7.86
C TRP A 8 16.83 23.82 6.78
N LEU A 9 16.67 24.21 5.50
CA LEU A 9 17.47 23.69 4.39
C LEU A 9 18.97 23.97 4.59
N ASN A 10 19.32 25.20 4.99
CA ASN A 10 20.70 25.57 5.27
C ASN A 10 21.29 24.80 6.45
N SER A 11 20.49 24.47 7.47
CA SER A 11 20.91 23.61 8.58
C SER A 11 21.18 22.19 8.12
N LEU A 12 20.30 21.62 7.28
CA LEU A 12 20.45 20.29 6.70
C LEU A 12 21.73 20.17 5.85
N THR A 13 22.04 21.20 5.06
CA THR A 13 23.20 21.22 4.17
C THR A 13 24.43 21.87 4.78
N ARG A 14 24.43 22.19 6.07
CA ARG A 14 25.47 23.01 6.71
C ARG A 14 26.87 22.44 6.51
N GLN A 15 27.01 21.13 6.62
CA GLN A 15 28.31 20.45 6.41
C GLN A 15 28.81 20.64 4.98
N HIS A 16 27.94 20.46 3.99
CA HIS A 16 28.26 20.66 2.57
C HIS A 16 28.61 22.12 2.28
N VAL A 17 27.80 23.06 2.77
CA VAL A 17 28.05 24.50 2.60
C VAL A 17 29.40 24.89 3.19
N ASN A 18 29.70 24.47 4.43
CA ASN A 18 30.98 24.74 5.08
C ASN A 18 32.18 24.15 4.31
N THR A 19 32.06 22.93 3.78
CA THR A 19 33.14 22.37 2.95
C THR A 19 33.31 23.14 1.64
N SER A 20 32.21 23.58 1.04
CA SER A 20 32.23 24.32 -0.21
C SER A 20 32.83 25.73 -0.04
N THR A 21 32.60 26.38 1.10
CA THR A 21 33.17 27.71 1.40
C THR A 21 34.65 27.63 1.65
N VAL A 22 35.14 26.61 2.38
CA VAL A 22 36.57 26.34 2.55
C VAL A 22 37.24 26.15 1.19
N LEU A 23 36.74 25.22 0.37
CA LEU A 23 37.30 24.96 -0.96
C LEU A 23 37.23 26.17 -1.89
N TRP A 24 36.24 27.04 -1.72
CA TRP A 24 36.12 28.27 -2.49
C TRP A 24 37.19 29.30 -2.11
N ILE A 25 37.51 29.45 -0.82
CA ILE A 25 38.59 30.31 -0.32
C ILE A 25 39.95 29.79 -0.79
N GLU A 26 40.21 28.50 -0.63
CA GLU A 26 41.44 27.87 -1.11
C GLU A 26 41.61 28.05 -2.63
N ARG A 27 40.53 27.85 -3.39
CA ARG A 27 40.53 28.07 -4.83
C ARG A 27 40.86 29.51 -5.19
N PHE A 28 40.34 30.50 -4.45
CA PHE A 28 40.65 31.91 -4.69
C PHE A 28 42.14 32.20 -4.51
N LEU A 29 42.75 31.71 -3.43
CA LEU A 29 44.18 31.84 -3.17
C LEU A 29 45.02 31.18 -4.26
N LEU A 30 44.67 29.95 -4.64
CA LEU A 30 45.34 29.21 -5.71
C LEU A 30 45.21 29.93 -7.06
N THR A 31 44.05 30.48 -7.40
CA THR A 31 43.90 31.26 -8.63
C THR A 31 44.78 32.50 -8.64
N LYS A 32 44.92 33.18 -7.49
CA LYS A 32 45.79 34.36 -7.34
C LYS A 32 47.27 33.99 -7.54
N GLN A 33 47.73 32.90 -6.94
CA GLN A 33 49.09 32.38 -7.14
C GLN A 33 49.37 32.03 -8.60
N ILE A 34 48.41 31.35 -9.27
CA ILE A 34 48.52 30.99 -10.68
C ILE A 34 48.60 32.25 -11.56
N THR A 35 47.77 33.27 -11.32
CA THR A 35 47.81 34.53 -12.07
C THR A 35 49.08 35.34 -11.83
N CYS A 36 49.71 35.20 -10.66
CA CYS A 36 51.00 35.81 -10.35
C CYS A 36 52.21 35.00 -10.86
N GLY A 37 51.99 33.89 -11.57
CA GLY A 37 53.05 33.04 -12.15
C GLY A 37 53.83 32.20 -11.13
N GLN A 38 53.35 32.09 -9.89
CA GLN A 38 53.97 31.26 -8.85
C GLN A 38 53.58 29.78 -9.01
N LYS A 39 54.51 28.87 -8.70
CA LYS A 39 54.17 27.43 -8.59
C LYS A 39 53.22 27.24 -7.41
N VAL A 40 52.20 26.41 -7.60
CA VAL A 40 51.22 26.05 -6.57
C VAL A 40 51.95 25.41 -5.39
N ASP A 41 52.06 26.14 -4.28
CA ASP A 41 52.69 25.66 -3.05
C ASP A 41 51.61 25.28 -2.04
N LYS A 42 51.65 24.03 -1.56
CA LYS A 42 50.72 23.54 -0.54
C LYS A 42 51.00 24.16 0.83
N ALA A 43 52.23 24.59 1.09
CA ALA A 43 52.58 25.24 2.35
C ALA A 43 51.82 26.57 2.57
N ALA A 44 51.46 27.28 1.48
CA ALA A 44 50.67 28.51 1.55
C ALA A 44 49.20 28.29 1.97
N LEU A 45 48.69 27.05 1.84
CA LEU A 45 47.37 26.67 2.36
C LEU A 45 47.42 26.40 3.86
N ASP A 46 48.52 25.80 4.34
CA ASP A 46 48.72 25.52 5.76
C ASP A 46 48.88 26.82 6.57
N ASP A 47 49.55 27.82 5.98
CA ASP A 47 49.74 29.17 6.56
C ASP A 47 48.40 29.92 6.76
N LEU A 48 47.36 29.64 5.94
CA LEU A 48 46.02 30.24 6.06
C LEU A 48 45.30 29.83 7.36
N TYR A 49 45.66 28.67 7.92
CA TYR A 49 44.98 28.01 9.04
C TYR A 49 45.88 27.80 10.27
N GLN A 50 47.09 28.37 10.28
CA GLN A 50 48.04 28.27 11.38
C GLN A 50 47.68 29.28 12.48
N LYS A 51 47.63 28.85 13.74
CA LYS A 51 47.39 29.78 14.87
C LYS A 51 48.59 30.71 15.04
N PRO A 52 48.42 32.02 15.32
CA PRO A 52 49.53 32.88 15.71
C PRO A 52 50.10 32.41 17.05
N GLU A 53 51.41 32.17 17.13
CA GLU A 53 52.11 32.06 18.42
C GLU A 53 52.11 33.44 19.10
N GLY A 54 51.44 33.56 20.26
CA GLY A 54 51.44 34.80 21.05
C GLY A 54 50.06 35.40 21.41
N SER A 55 48.98 34.62 21.47
CA SER A 55 47.67 35.10 21.91
C SER A 55 47.06 34.19 22.99
N GLU A 56 47.69 34.12 24.17
CA GLU A 56 47.06 33.53 25.37
C GLU A 56 46.30 34.56 26.23
N VAL A 57 46.24 35.84 25.86
CA VAL A 57 45.60 36.88 26.70
C VAL A 57 44.20 37.31 26.21
N ALA A 58 43.71 36.82 25.06
CA ALA A 58 42.43 37.29 24.48
C ALA A 58 41.27 36.29 24.52
N SER A 59 41.34 35.23 25.34
CA SER A 59 40.31 34.16 25.39
C SER A 59 39.23 34.37 26.47
N GLN A 60 39.26 35.48 27.20
CA GLN A 60 38.21 35.83 28.19
C GLN A 60 37.36 37.05 27.82
N ALA A 61 37.71 37.81 26.77
CA ALA A 61 36.99 39.04 26.41
C ALA A 61 36.03 38.90 25.20
N THR A 62 36.02 37.76 24.51
CA THR A 62 35.21 37.54 23.30
C THR A 62 33.99 36.63 23.51
N ALA A 63 33.69 36.26 24.76
CA ALA A 63 32.48 35.52 25.12
C ALA A 63 31.28 36.41 25.52
N GLU A 64 31.48 37.72 25.73
CA GLU A 64 30.40 38.63 26.17
C GLU A 64 29.94 39.65 25.13
N THR A 65 30.49 39.67 23.92
CA THR A 65 30.10 40.63 22.85
C THR A 65 29.41 39.96 21.66
N ALA A 66 28.58 38.94 21.94
CA ALA A 66 27.73 38.28 20.94
C ALA A 66 26.25 38.25 21.35
N MET A 67 25.80 39.25 22.11
CA MET A 67 24.39 39.57 22.28
C MET A 67 24.18 41.09 22.15
N GLY A 68 23.51 41.48 21.06
CA GLY A 68 22.91 42.82 20.91
C GLY A 68 23.67 43.78 20.01
N ALA A 69 23.37 43.76 18.71
CA ALA A 69 23.30 44.94 17.84
C ALA A 69 22.95 44.51 16.41
N ASP A 70 21.69 44.65 16.01
CA ASP A 70 21.33 45.50 14.86
C ASP A 70 19.80 45.54 14.70
N GLU A 71 19.21 46.71 14.94
CA GLU A 71 18.42 47.40 13.91
C GLU A 71 18.08 48.81 14.42
N SER A 72 18.60 49.84 13.75
CA SER A 72 17.74 50.81 13.05
C SER A 72 18.54 51.93 12.37
N GLN A 73 18.22 52.11 11.09
CA GLN A 73 18.49 53.32 10.30
C GLN A 73 17.43 54.38 10.63
N GLN A 74 17.82 55.66 10.66
CA GLN A 74 16.90 56.80 10.67
C GLN A 74 16.61 57.30 9.25
N SER A 75 15.35 57.67 9.00
CA SER A 75 15.02 58.93 8.30
C SER A 75 13.66 59.50 8.75
N VAL A 76 13.73 60.61 9.50
CA VAL A 76 12.92 61.86 9.49
C VAL A 76 11.37 61.82 9.68
N ALA A 77 10.95 62.41 10.84
CA ALA A 77 9.75 63.22 11.19
C ALA A 77 8.32 62.75 10.79
N SER A 78 7.25 62.92 11.58
CA SER A 78 6.90 63.99 12.52
C SER A 78 5.89 63.60 13.62
N SER A 79 5.84 64.47 14.63
CA SER A 79 4.72 64.90 15.49
C SER A 79 4.20 63.99 16.63
N CYS A 80 4.66 64.39 17.83
CA CYS A 80 3.87 64.98 18.93
C CYS A 80 3.44 64.11 20.12
N GLU A 81 4.07 64.47 21.26
CA GLU A 81 3.55 64.63 22.63
C GLU A 81 3.14 63.36 23.40
N GLY A 82 3.58 63.10 24.63
CA GLY A 82 4.43 63.84 25.57
C GLY A 82 4.43 63.09 26.91
N ASP A 83 5.59 63.16 27.59
CA ASP A 83 5.83 63.03 29.05
C ASP A 83 5.49 61.74 29.83
N VAL A 84 6.25 61.26 30.83
CA VAL A 84 7.65 61.38 31.33
C VAL A 84 7.67 60.54 32.63
N LEU A 85 8.76 59.79 32.88
CA LEU A 85 9.24 59.21 34.18
C LEU A 85 8.35 58.15 34.89
N SER A 86 8.82 57.07 35.52
CA SER A 86 10.16 56.59 35.91
C SER A 86 10.05 55.11 36.34
N THR A 87 11.10 54.31 36.03
CA THR A 87 11.83 53.30 36.87
C THR A 87 11.10 52.66 38.08
N ASP A 88 11.16 51.34 38.36
CA ASP A 88 12.31 50.43 38.37
C ASP A 88 11.90 48.93 38.45
N CYS A 89 12.71 48.06 37.80
CA CYS A 89 13.25 46.72 38.17
C CYS A 89 12.35 45.65 38.88
N THR A 90 12.23 44.36 38.49
CA THR A 90 13.25 43.31 38.22
C THR A 90 12.63 41.97 37.69
N ASP A 91 13.47 41.16 37.03
CA ASP A 91 13.49 39.68 36.82
C ASP A 91 12.65 38.92 35.76
N GLY A 92 13.35 38.16 34.89
CA GLY A 92 13.04 36.74 34.62
C GLY A 92 12.65 36.23 33.21
N THR A 93 13.65 35.93 32.35
CA THR A 93 13.85 34.66 31.59
C THR A 93 12.82 34.08 30.56
N THR A 94 13.25 34.06 29.28
CA THR A 94 13.05 33.10 28.13
C THR A 94 11.79 33.06 27.24
N PRO A 95 12.02 32.84 25.92
CA PRO A 95 11.28 31.79 25.20
C PRO A 95 12.09 30.90 24.21
N LEU A 96 11.74 29.60 24.26
CA LEU A 96 11.61 28.56 23.21
C LEU A 96 12.57 28.45 22.00
N THR A 97 13.14 27.25 21.82
CA THR A 97 13.48 26.70 20.49
C THR A 97 13.31 25.17 20.42
N THR A 98 12.76 24.73 19.28
CA THR A 98 12.34 23.37 18.92
C THR A 98 13.55 22.52 18.47
N GLY A 99 13.83 21.42 19.18
CA GLY A 99 15.01 20.58 18.96
C GLY A 99 14.74 19.31 18.14
N TYR A 100 15.20 19.31 16.89
CA TYR A 100 15.65 18.12 16.16
C TYR A 100 17.08 18.38 15.69
N ASN A 101 18.04 18.13 16.58
CA ASN A 101 19.45 18.02 16.24
C ASN A 101 19.89 16.61 16.64
N THR A 102 20.25 15.80 15.65
CA THR A 102 21.08 14.61 15.84
C THR A 102 22.45 15.10 16.28
N ARG A 103 22.63 15.25 17.60
CA ARG A 103 23.93 15.48 18.23
C ARG A 103 24.64 14.13 18.24
N THR A 104 25.56 13.92 17.30
CA THR A 104 26.59 12.89 17.44
C THR A 104 27.39 13.24 18.68
N ASN A 105 27.13 12.54 19.79
CA ASN A 105 27.99 12.55 20.96
C ASN A 105 29.27 11.79 20.60
N SER A 106 30.27 12.52 20.13
CA SER A 106 31.67 12.11 20.21
C SER A 106 32.34 12.99 21.27
N LYS A 107 32.01 12.72 22.54
CA LYS A 107 32.98 12.85 23.62
C LYS A 107 33.50 11.43 23.84
N GLU A 108 34.69 11.16 23.33
CA GLU A 108 35.43 9.97 23.72
C GLU A 108 35.65 10.05 25.23
N GLN A 109 35.04 9.12 25.96
CA GLN A 109 35.24 8.91 27.37
C GLN A 109 36.31 7.83 27.45
N MET A 110 37.56 8.25 27.66
CA MET A 110 38.67 7.33 27.94
C MET A 110 38.48 6.83 29.38
N LEU A 111 38.47 5.51 29.53
CA LEU A 111 38.46 4.82 30.82
C LEU A 111 39.72 5.19 31.60
N ASP A 112 39.50 5.76 32.78
CA ASP A 112 40.49 5.93 33.82
C ASP A 112 40.62 4.57 34.53
N VAL A 113 41.80 3.94 34.42
CA VAL A 113 42.21 2.86 35.32
C VAL A 113 43.06 3.53 36.39
N MET A 114 42.54 3.54 37.62
CA MET A 114 43.30 3.87 38.82
C MET A 114 44.48 2.92 38.95
N ASP A 115 45.67 3.48 39.14
CA ASP A 115 46.68 2.88 40.02
C ASP A 115 47.36 4.00 40.81
N GLU A 116 47.41 3.82 42.13
CA GLU A 116 48.05 4.71 43.09
C GLU A 116 49.59 4.57 42.99
N VAL A 117 50.33 5.66 43.27
CA VAL A 117 51.54 5.72 44.13
C VAL A 117 52.35 7.02 43.90
N GLU A 118 52.45 7.77 45.01
CA GLU A 118 53.50 8.67 45.53
C GLU A 118 53.96 9.97 44.81
N GLU A 119 54.01 11.01 45.65
CA GLU A 119 54.67 12.30 45.47
C GLU A 119 56.21 12.18 45.44
N ASP A 120 56.89 12.88 44.52
CA ASP A 120 58.12 13.61 44.87
C ASP A 120 58.40 14.79 43.89
N SER A 121 59.15 15.73 44.43
CA SER A 121 59.38 17.12 44.09
C SER A 121 60.64 17.32 43.23
N GLY A 122 60.63 18.26 42.25
CA GLY A 122 61.86 18.77 41.63
C GLY A 122 61.66 19.58 40.33
N PRO A 123 62.31 20.76 40.13
CA PRO A 123 62.04 21.65 39.00
C PRO A 123 63.05 21.58 37.82
N GLY A 124 62.52 21.60 36.59
CA GLY A 124 63.15 22.04 35.32
C GLY A 124 63.87 20.97 34.47
N PRO A 125 64.14 21.19 33.15
CA PRO A 125 63.80 22.31 32.26
C PRO A 125 63.00 21.92 31.00
N GLN A 126 62.56 22.95 30.27
CA GLN A 126 61.78 22.96 29.04
C GLN A 126 62.14 21.86 28.02
N GLY A 127 61.21 20.94 27.77
CA GLY A 127 61.19 20.02 26.64
C GLY A 127 60.01 20.35 25.73
N SER A 128 60.32 20.75 24.49
CA SER A 128 59.36 20.98 23.40
C SER A 128 58.44 19.76 23.23
N LEU A 129 57.16 19.94 23.60
CA LEU A 129 56.07 19.03 23.27
C LEU A 129 55.77 19.18 21.77
N VAL A 130 56.41 18.36 20.95
CA VAL A 130 56.00 18.14 19.56
C VAL A 130 54.60 17.54 19.58
N LEU A 131 53.59 18.39 19.35
CA LEU A 131 52.21 17.97 19.12
C LEU A 131 52.15 17.09 17.86
N PRO A 132 51.41 15.96 17.87
CA PRO A 132 51.27 15.14 16.67
C PRO A 132 50.50 15.89 15.59
N LEU A 133 51.15 16.09 14.44
CA LEU A 133 50.68 16.82 13.24
C LEU A 133 49.56 16.08 12.45
N SER A 134 48.75 15.22 13.07
CA SER A 134 47.82 14.34 12.32
C SER A 134 46.37 14.33 12.82
N ARG A 135 45.90 15.41 13.46
CA ARG A 135 44.45 15.60 13.66
C ARG A 135 43.83 16.22 12.40
N SER A 136 43.09 15.44 11.61
CA SER A 136 42.28 15.95 10.50
C SER A 136 41.21 16.92 11.02
N ARG A 137 41.31 18.20 10.64
CA ARG A 137 40.37 19.25 11.07
C ARG A 137 39.08 19.20 10.25
N THR A 138 37.94 19.45 10.89
CA THR A 138 36.66 19.60 10.18
C THR A 138 36.59 20.95 9.46
N ALA A 139 35.83 21.05 8.36
CA ALA A 139 35.68 22.32 7.63
C ALA A 139 35.11 23.45 8.51
N SER A 140 34.27 23.13 9.50
CA SER A 140 33.80 24.09 10.51
C SER A 140 34.93 24.60 11.41
N GLU A 141 35.87 23.74 11.81
CA GLU A 141 37.05 24.15 12.61
C GLU A 141 38.02 24.99 11.77
N LEU A 142 38.19 24.68 10.48
CA LEU A 142 39.01 25.48 9.57
C LEU A 142 38.45 26.89 9.36
N LEU A 143 37.12 27.02 9.20
CA LEU A 143 36.47 28.32 9.13
C LEU A 143 36.58 29.12 10.44
N ALA A 144 36.57 28.45 11.60
CA ALA A 144 36.72 29.09 12.90
C ALA A 144 38.17 29.50 13.22
N THR A 145 39.17 28.80 12.68
CA THR A 145 40.60 29.04 12.93
C THR A 145 41.24 29.94 11.86
N ARG A 146 40.42 30.59 11.03
CA ARG A 146 40.88 31.42 9.91
C ARG A 146 41.64 32.65 10.41
N VAL A 147 42.86 32.86 9.90
CA VAL A 147 43.71 34.02 10.25
C VAL A 147 43.67 35.14 9.19
N SER A 148 43.40 34.82 7.92
CA SER A 148 43.41 35.82 6.82
C SER A 148 42.04 36.01 6.17
N CYS A 149 41.50 37.24 6.21
CA CYS A 149 40.28 37.64 5.49
C CYS A 149 40.61 38.37 4.18
N PHE A 150 40.02 37.94 3.06
CA PHE A 150 40.12 38.62 1.77
C PHE A 150 38.88 39.50 1.58
N VAL A 151 39.08 40.78 1.25
CA VAL A 151 38.02 41.79 1.14
C VAL A 151 37.00 41.41 0.06
N GLU A 152 37.46 40.89 -1.08
CA GLU A 152 36.58 40.54 -2.21
C GLU A 152 35.61 39.40 -1.87
N LEU A 153 36.06 38.43 -1.05
CA LEU A 153 35.23 37.31 -0.61
C LEU A 153 34.15 37.79 0.38
N GLU A 154 34.50 38.71 1.27
CA GLU A 154 33.56 39.26 2.27
C GLU A 154 32.50 40.16 1.63
N GLU A 155 32.88 41.00 0.66
CA GLU A 155 31.92 41.79 -0.11
C GLU A 155 30.93 40.91 -0.89
N SER A 156 31.41 39.80 -1.47
CA SER A 156 30.53 38.85 -2.15
C SER A 156 29.56 38.17 -1.18
N GLU A 157 29.99 37.84 0.04
CA GLU A 157 29.12 37.26 1.06
C GLU A 157 28.05 38.26 1.53
N ARG A 158 28.43 39.52 1.75
CA ARG A 158 27.47 40.61 2.05
C ARG A 158 26.46 40.77 0.92
N PHE A 159 26.89 40.69 -0.34
CA PHE A 159 26.00 40.72 -1.50
C PHE A 159 25.06 39.51 -1.57
N TYR A 160 25.51 38.31 -1.25
CA TYR A 160 24.63 37.13 -1.15
C TYR A 160 23.62 37.27 -0.01
N ARG A 161 24.03 37.84 1.13
CA ARG A 161 23.14 38.12 2.26
C ARG A 161 22.12 39.22 1.98
N SER A 162 22.40 40.18 1.09
CA SER A 162 21.46 41.23 0.72
C SER A 162 20.39 40.79 -0.31
N GLN A 163 20.50 39.58 -0.87
CA GLN A 163 19.54 39.08 -1.86
C GLN A 163 18.12 38.87 -1.34
N ASN A 164 17.16 38.89 -2.27
CA ASN A 164 15.74 38.62 -2.03
C ASN A 164 15.51 37.22 -1.42
N ARG A 165 14.45 37.10 -0.62
CA ARG A 165 14.08 35.86 0.09
C ARG A 165 13.86 34.66 -0.84
N CYS A 166 13.21 34.88 -2.00
CA CYS A 166 13.02 33.81 -2.99
C CYS A 166 14.34 33.32 -3.61
N LEU A 167 15.27 34.24 -3.91
CA LEU A 167 16.56 33.85 -4.49
C LEU A 167 17.39 33.04 -3.48
N LYS A 168 17.36 33.45 -2.20
CA LYS A 168 17.97 32.69 -1.09
C LYS A 168 17.39 31.28 -0.97
N LEU A 169 16.08 31.11 -1.15
CA LEU A 169 15.44 29.80 -1.16
C LEU A 169 15.91 28.94 -2.34
N ILE A 170 16.02 29.51 -3.54
CA ILE A 170 16.52 28.81 -4.73
C ILE A 170 17.97 28.36 -4.52
N PHE A 171 18.83 29.22 -3.97
CA PHE A 171 20.21 28.85 -3.62
C PHE A 171 20.27 27.74 -2.57
N ALA A 172 19.45 27.82 -1.52
CA ALA A 172 19.36 26.76 -0.51
C ALA A 172 18.89 25.43 -1.13
N LEU A 173 17.91 25.46 -2.04
CA LEU A 173 17.42 24.27 -2.75
C LEU A 173 18.50 23.68 -3.67
N TYR A 174 19.24 24.52 -4.39
CA TYR A 174 20.37 24.09 -5.21
C TYR A 174 21.47 23.43 -4.37
N ASN A 175 21.82 24.03 -3.22
CA ASN A 175 22.78 23.45 -2.29
C ASN A 175 22.29 22.10 -1.74
N ALA A 176 20.99 21.97 -1.43
CA ALA A 176 20.40 20.70 -1.01
C ALA A 176 20.48 19.61 -2.09
N MET A 177 20.15 19.97 -3.33
CA MET A 177 20.24 19.07 -4.48
C MET A 177 21.70 18.66 -4.77
N ALA A 178 22.66 19.58 -4.65
CA ALA A 178 24.07 19.29 -4.86
C ALA A 178 24.63 18.41 -3.73
N ALA A 179 24.29 18.71 -2.47
CA ALA A 179 24.71 17.96 -1.29
C ALA A 179 24.23 16.51 -1.31
N HIS A 180 22.96 16.29 -1.68
CA HIS A 180 22.33 14.98 -1.72
C HIS A 180 22.10 14.48 -3.17
N SER A 181 23.02 14.80 -4.07
CA SER A 181 22.89 14.45 -5.51
C SER A 181 22.82 12.95 -5.79
N GLU A 182 23.35 12.10 -4.90
CA GLU A 182 23.21 10.64 -4.99
C GLU A 182 21.74 10.18 -4.87
N LEU A 183 21.00 10.73 -3.89
CA LEU A 183 19.59 10.40 -3.66
C LEU A 183 18.70 10.91 -4.80
N VAL A 184 19.03 12.08 -5.35
CA VAL A 184 18.35 12.64 -6.51
C VAL A 184 18.52 11.73 -7.73
N CYS A 185 19.71 11.18 -7.95
CA CYS A 185 19.94 10.20 -9.02
C CYS A 185 19.09 8.94 -8.82
N TYR A 186 19.06 8.39 -7.61
CA TYR A 186 18.24 7.21 -7.32
C TYR A 186 16.74 7.47 -7.52
N PHE A 187 16.26 8.63 -7.07
CA PHE A 187 14.87 9.04 -7.26
C PHE A 187 14.49 9.10 -8.76
N VAL A 188 15.32 9.74 -9.58
CA VAL A 188 15.05 9.85 -11.03
C VAL A 188 15.06 8.47 -11.71
N ILE A 189 15.94 7.56 -11.29
CA ILE A 189 15.98 6.18 -11.83
C ILE A 189 14.71 5.42 -11.46
N ILE A 190 14.25 5.51 -10.21
CA ILE A 190 13.00 4.88 -9.76
C ILE A 190 11.80 5.48 -10.48
N LEU A 191 11.75 6.82 -10.62
CA LEU A 191 10.69 7.52 -11.34
C LEU A 191 10.62 7.10 -12.81
N ASN A 192 11.76 6.97 -13.48
CA ASN A 192 11.81 6.47 -14.85
C ASN A 192 11.24 5.05 -14.95
N ASN A 193 11.61 4.15 -14.02
CA ASN A 193 11.06 2.80 -13.97
C ASN A 193 9.55 2.77 -13.69
N MET A 194 9.05 3.64 -12.81
CA MET A 194 7.62 3.74 -12.49
C MET A 194 6.77 4.10 -13.71
N VAL A 195 7.26 5.02 -14.54
CA VAL A 195 6.53 5.50 -15.73
C VAL A 195 6.65 4.51 -16.89
N THR A 196 7.86 3.98 -17.14
CA THR A 196 8.13 3.14 -18.31
C THR A 196 7.77 1.67 -18.11
N ALA A 197 7.83 1.16 -16.87
CA ALA A 197 7.41 -0.18 -16.48
C ALA A 197 7.96 -1.31 -17.37
N SER A 198 9.25 -1.23 -17.73
CA SER A 198 9.89 -2.15 -18.67
C SER A 198 10.97 -3.00 -18.01
N VAL A 199 11.29 -4.15 -18.59
CA VAL A 199 12.39 -5.01 -18.12
C VAL A 199 13.74 -4.30 -18.20
N ILE A 200 13.93 -3.48 -19.23
CA ILE A 200 15.15 -2.69 -19.40
C ILE A 200 15.27 -1.63 -18.30
N SER A 201 14.19 -0.92 -17.98
CA SER A 201 14.21 0.06 -16.89
C SER A 201 14.37 -0.59 -15.51
N LEU A 202 13.95 -1.85 -15.34
CA LEU A 202 13.99 -2.61 -14.09
C LEU A 202 15.40 -2.93 -13.59
N VAL A 203 16.36 -3.10 -14.51
CA VAL A 203 17.73 -3.49 -14.18
C VAL A 203 18.41 -2.46 -13.26
N LEU A 204 18.22 -1.17 -13.53
CA LEU A 204 18.89 -0.11 -12.77
C LEU A 204 18.39 0.00 -11.31
N PRO A 205 17.07 0.06 -11.01
CA PRO A 205 16.57 -0.03 -9.64
C PRO A 205 17.08 -1.23 -8.86
N ILE A 206 17.13 -2.42 -9.47
CA ILE A 206 17.68 -3.63 -8.82
C ILE A 206 19.16 -3.42 -8.45
N LEU A 207 19.97 -2.87 -9.36
CA LEU A 207 21.38 -2.54 -9.07
C LEU A 207 21.52 -1.45 -8.00
N ILE A 208 20.59 -0.48 -7.92
CA ILE A 208 20.61 0.53 -6.84
C ILE A 208 20.44 -0.14 -5.48
N PHE A 209 19.40 -0.96 -5.32
CA PHE A 209 19.07 -1.55 -4.02
C PHE A 209 20.04 -2.66 -3.59
N LEU A 210 20.65 -3.36 -4.54
CA LEU A 210 21.53 -4.50 -4.25
C LEU A 210 23.04 -4.20 -4.35
N TRP A 211 23.43 -3.08 -4.97
CA TRP A 211 24.84 -2.72 -5.11
C TRP A 211 25.15 -1.30 -4.63
N ALA A 212 24.42 -0.29 -5.12
CA ALA A 212 24.73 1.10 -4.80
C ALA A 212 24.51 1.42 -3.32
N MET A 213 23.31 1.15 -2.80
CA MET A 213 22.92 1.47 -1.42
C MET A 213 23.61 0.59 -0.37
N LEU A 214 24.02 -0.62 -0.75
CA LEU A 214 24.71 -1.57 0.14
C LEU A 214 26.23 -1.33 0.24
N SER A 215 26.81 -0.59 -0.69
CA SER A 215 28.26 -0.34 -0.69
C SER A 215 28.71 0.57 0.46
N ILE A 216 29.79 0.18 1.14
CA ILE A 216 30.43 0.94 2.23
C ILE A 216 31.79 1.45 1.72
N PRO A 217 32.17 2.73 1.90
CA PRO A 217 31.40 3.85 2.48
C PRO A 217 30.49 4.58 1.48
N ARG A 218 30.66 4.38 0.17
CA ARG A 218 29.90 5.02 -0.91
C ARG A 218 29.90 4.18 -2.20
N PRO A 219 28.97 4.42 -3.14
CA PRO A 219 28.95 3.71 -4.40
C PRO A 219 30.25 3.89 -5.19
N SER A 220 30.76 2.78 -5.70
CA SER A 220 32.02 2.74 -6.45
C SER A 220 31.94 3.51 -7.77
N LYS A 221 33.09 3.94 -8.28
CA LYS A 221 33.23 4.50 -9.64
C LYS A 221 32.66 3.55 -10.70
N ARG A 222 32.83 2.24 -10.49
CA ARG A 222 32.33 1.20 -11.41
C ARG A 222 30.81 1.20 -11.50
N PHE A 223 30.11 1.38 -10.38
CA PHE A 223 28.65 1.51 -10.38
C PHE A 223 28.20 2.70 -11.22
N TRP A 224 28.75 3.89 -10.97
CA TRP A 224 28.35 5.11 -11.70
C TRP A 224 28.67 5.04 -13.20
N MET A 225 29.83 4.49 -13.57
CA MET A 225 30.18 4.26 -14.98
C MET A 225 29.23 3.25 -15.62
N THR A 226 28.86 2.18 -14.92
CA THR A 226 27.90 1.19 -15.41
C THR A 226 26.53 1.82 -15.63
N ALA A 227 26.05 2.64 -14.68
CA ALA A 227 24.77 3.34 -14.81
C ALA A 227 24.75 4.29 -16.01
N ILE A 228 25.81 5.09 -16.21
CA ILE A 228 25.92 6.02 -17.35
C ILE A 228 25.95 5.25 -18.67
N ILE A 229 26.84 4.28 -18.81
CA ILE A 229 26.97 3.48 -20.05
C ILE A 229 25.65 2.76 -20.34
N TYR A 230 25.01 2.18 -19.32
CA TYR A 230 23.72 1.53 -19.48
C TYR A 230 22.66 2.51 -20.00
N THR A 231 22.55 3.70 -19.41
CA THR A 231 21.59 4.71 -19.89
C THR A 231 21.87 5.16 -21.33
N GLU A 232 23.13 5.38 -21.70
CA GLU A 232 23.50 5.76 -23.07
C GLU A 232 23.14 4.66 -24.07
N VAL A 233 23.50 3.41 -23.77
CA VAL A 233 23.16 2.25 -24.61
C VAL A 233 21.64 2.11 -24.72
N MET A 234 20.88 2.28 -23.64
CA MET A 234 19.42 2.17 -23.68
C MET A 234 18.76 3.30 -24.47
N VAL A 235 19.27 4.54 -24.38
CA VAL A 235 18.79 5.65 -25.23
C VAL A 235 19.02 5.34 -26.70
N VAL A 236 20.20 4.83 -27.07
CA VAL A 236 20.51 4.43 -28.45
C VAL A 236 19.61 3.29 -28.92
N ILE A 237 19.42 2.25 -28.08
CA ILE A 237 18.55 1.11 -28.39
C ILE A 237 17.10 1.60 -28.61
N LYS A 238 16.55 2.39 -27.68
CA LYS A 238 15.19 2.92 -27.79
C LYS A 238 15.02 3.80 -29.03
N TYR A 239 16.04 4.59 -29.39
CA TYR A 239 16.06 5.41 -30.61
C TYR A 239 16.00 4.53 -31.87
N LEU A 240 16.84 3.49 -31.97
CA LEU A 240 16.85 2.56 -33.11
C LEU A 240 15.50 1.86 -33.31
N PHE A 241 14.80 1.51 -32.23
CA PHE A 241 13.50 0.86 -32.30
C PHE A 241 12.32 1.82 -32.51
N GLN A 242 12.53 3.12 -32.70
CA GLN A 242 11.44 4.02 -33.13
C GLN A 242 11.14 3.93 -34.64
N PHE A 243 12.08 3.40 -35.43
CA PHE A 243 11.85 3.24 -36.86
C PHE A 243 10.74 2.23 -37.13
N GLY A 244 9.88 2.56 -38.10
CA GLY A 244 8.79 1.70 -38.56
C GLY A 244 9.26 0.51 -39.43
N PHE A 245 10.57 0.26 -39.53
CA PHE A 245 11.12 -0.86 -40.30
C PHE A 245 10.72 -2.22 -39.70
N PHE A 246 10.53 -2.28 -38.38
CA PHE A 246 10.19 -3.51 -37.70
C PHE A 246 8.70 -3.83 -37.83
N PRO A 247 8.32 -5.08 -38.16
CA PRO A 247 6.91 -5.45 -38.34
C PRO A 247 6.04 -5.10 -37.13
N TRP A 248 6.56 -5.26 -35.93
CA TRP A 248 5.84 -4.98 -34.68
C TRP A 248 5.56 -3.49 -34.40
N ASN A 249 6.24 -2.58 -35.12
CA ASN A 249 6.02 -1.13 -35.05
C ASN A 249 5.02 -0.61 -36.11
N SER A 250 4.39 -1.52 -36.86
CA SER A 250 3.32 -1.17 -37.79
C SER A 250 2.09 -0.68 -37.03
N TYR A 251 1.44 0.36 -37.56
CA TYR A 251 0.24 0.98 -36.97
C TYR A 251 -0.85 -0.03 -36.64
N TYR A 252 -1.06 -1.04 -37.50
CA TYR A 252 -2.05 -2.09 -37.29
C TYR A 252 -1.78 -2.93 -36.04
N ILE A 253 -0.53 -3.40 -35.87
CA ILE A 253 -0.13 -4.26 -34.73
C ILE A 253 -0.14 -3.46 -33.42
N THR A 254 0.28 -2.20 -33.45
CA THR A 254 0.24 -1.31 -32.28
C THR A 254 -1.19 -1.02 -31.85
N SER A 255 -2.11 -0.80 -32.80
CA SER A 255 -3.53 -0.53 -32.50
C SER A 255 -4.23 -1.74 -31.92
N MET A 256 -3.94 -2.95 -32.43
CA MET A 256 -4.49 -4.21 -31.91
C MET A 256 -4.03 -4.53 -30.47
N ASN A 257 -2.80 -4.11 -30.12
CA ASN A 257 -2.19 -4.40 -28.82
C ASN A 257 -2.16 -3.19 -27.87
N LYS A 258 -2.94 -2.13 -28.15
CA LYS A 258 -2.89 -0.87 -27.40
C LYS A 258 -3.08 -1.08 -25.89
N ASP A 259 -4.06 -1.89 -25.50
CA ASP A 259 -4.43 -2.08 -24.08
C ASP A 259 -3.91 -3.40 -23.48
N LYS A 260 -3.12 -4.17 -24.23
CA LYS A 260 -2.62 -5.48 -23.77
C LYS A 260 -1.26 -5.35 -23.06
N PRO A 261 -1.12 -5.83 -21.81
CA PRO A 261 0.16 -5.75 -21.10
C PRO A 261 1.24 -6.68 -21.70
N PHE A 262 0.88 -7.85 -22.24
CA PHE A 262 1.83 -8.87 -22.72
C PHE A 262 2.27 -8.71 -24.18
N PHE A 263 2.63 -7.50 -24.58
CA PHE A 263 3.26 -7.27 -25.89
C PHE A 263 4.78 -7.26 -25.72
N ALA A 264 5.50 -8.18 -26.38
CA ALA A 264 6.93 -8.38 -26.13
C ALA A 264 7.80 -7.11 -26.29
N PRO A 265 7.61 -6.27 -27.33
CA PRO A 265 8.30 -4.98 -27.40
C PRO A 265 7.96 -4.03 -26.24
N ARG A 266 6.73 -4.06 -25.71
CA ARG A 266 6.33 -3.24 -24.55
C ARG A 266 6.94 -3.74 -23.26
N ILE A 267 6.94 -5.05 -23.01
CA ILE A 267 7.62 -5.66 -21.85
C ILE A 267 9.10 -5.27 -21.85
N LEU A 268 9.74 -5.28 -23.02
CA LEU A 268 11.13 -4.84 -23.16
C LEU A 268 11.29 -3.31 -23.08
N GLY A 269 10.24 -2.51 -23.29
CA GLY A 269 10.32 -1.04 -23.30
C GLY A 269 10.79 -0.44 -24.64
N LEU A 270 10.54 -1.15 -25.74
CA LEU A 270 10.89 -0.81 -27.12
C LEU A 270 9.68 -0.35 -27.95
N GLU A 271 8.59 0.05 -27.29
CA GLU A 271 7.39 0.53 -27.95
C GLU A 271 7.60 1.90 -28.62
N LYS A 272 7.02 2.05 -29.81
CA LYS A 272 7.01 3.31 -30.53
C LYS A 272 6.05 4.30 -29.85
N THR A 273 6.59 5.32 -29.19
CA THR A 273 5.81 6.38 -28.53
C THR A 273 6.45 7.75 -28.79
N GLU A 274 5.66 8.82 -28.80
CA GLU A 274 6.17 10.17 -29.10
C GLU A 274 7.09 10.71 -27.99
N ASN A 275 6.87 10.29 -26.74
CA ASN A 275 7.55 10.82 -25.55
C ASN A 275 8.55 9.83 -24.91
N TYR A 276 9.16 8.95 -25.70
CA TYR A 276 9.94 7.82 -25.20
C TYR A 276 11.26 8.16 -24.46
N ILE A 277 11.88 9.35 -24.69
CA ILE A 277 13.21 9.70 -24.14
C ILE A 277 13.15 10.66 -22.94
N LYS A 278 12.02 11.32 -22.65
CA LYS A 278 11.98 12.47 -21.72
C LYS A 278 12.63 12.17 -20.35
N TYR A 279 12.29 11.05 -19.73
CA TYR A 279 12.84 10.65 -18.42
C TYR A 279 14.27 10.10 -18.52
N ASP A 280 14.62 9.41 -19.61
CA ASP A 280 15.98 8.92 -19.84
C ASP A 280 16.98 10.08 -20.01
N LEU A 281 16.57 11.19 -20.65
CA LEU A 281 17.40 12.39 -20.80
C LEU A 281 17.64 13.08 -19.44
N ILE A 282 16.58 13.24 -18.64
CA ILE A 282 16.69 13.80 -17.28
C ILE A 282 17.59 12.92 -16.42
N GLN A 283 17.46 11.59 -16.53
CA GLN A 283 18.30 10.63 -15.84
C GLN A 283 19.77 10.76 -16.24
N LEU A 284 20.07 10.84 -17.53
CA LEU A 284 21.44 11.02 -18.03
C LEU A 284 22.06 12.33 -17.53
N MET A 285 21.30 13.43 -17.61
CA MET A 285 21.73 14.75 -17.11
C MET A 285 22.07 14.70 -15.62
N MET A 286 21.23 14.07 -14.80
CA MET A 286 21.46 13.95 -13.35
C MET A 286 22.66 13.07 -13.02
N LEU A 287 22.88 11.97 -13.75
CA LEU A 287 24.06 11.12 -13.59
C LEU A 287 25.37 11.87 -13.93
N PHE A 288 25.39 12.64 -15.01
CA PHE A 288 26.54 13.49 -15.35
C PHE A 288 26.73 14.63 -14.37
N PHE A 289 25.65 15.23 -13.87
CA PHE A 289 25.71 16.26 -12.83
C PHE A 289 26.35 15.69 -11.55
N HIS A 290 25.89 14.54 -11.06
CA HIS A 290 26.50 13.87 -9.91
C HIS A 290 27.98 13.51 -10.16
N ARG A 291 28.31 12.97 -11.33
CA ARG A 291 29.70 12.70 -11.74
C ARG A 291 30.56 13.96 -11.71
N SER A 292 30.04 15.10 -12.16
CA SER A 292 30.76 16.37 -12.16
C SER A 292 31.07 16.84 -10.73
N LEU A 293 30.15 16.64 -9.78
CA LEU A 293 30.36 16.94 -8.37
C LEU A 293 31.41 16.02 -7.75
N LEU A 294 31.34 14.72 -8.02
CA LEU A 294 32.36 13.77 -7.54
C LEU A 294 33.76 14.10 -8.06
N ARG A 295 33.89 14.54 -9.32
CA ARG A 295 35.15 15.01 -9.89
C ARG A 295 35.62 16.31 -9.24
N ARG A 296 34.72 17.27 -9.01
CA ARG A 296 35.01 18.53 -8.34
C ARG A 296 35.61 18.34 -6.94
N TYR A 297 35.16 17.32 -6.21
CA TYR A 297 35.67 17.00 -4.88
C TYR A 297 36.91 16.09 -4.88
N GLY A 298 37.42 15.67 -6.03
CA GLY A 298 38.52 14.69 -6.11
C GLY A 298 38.12 13.26 -5.74
N LEU A 299 36.82 13.02 -5.54
CA LEU A 299 36.24 11.76 -5.10
C LEU A 299 36.13 10.71 -6.23
N TRP A 300 36.54 11.03 -7.46
CA TRP A 300 36.40 10.18 -8.65
C TRP A 300 37.66 9.39 -9.02
N ASP A 301 38.84 9.81 -8.55
CA ASP A 301 40.14 9.33 -9.03
C ASP A 301 40.84 8.34 -8.09
N HIS A 302 40.18 7.92 -7.00
CA HIS A 302 40.63 6.77 -6.23
C HIS A 302 40.45 5.49 -7.06
N GLU A 303 41.49 5.12 -7.79
CA GLU A 303 41.67 3.73 -8.15
C GLU A 303 41.75 2.91 -6.86
N GLU A 304 40.92 1.88 -6.76
CA GLU A 304 41.13 0.79 -5.81
C GLU A 304 42.59 0.38 -5.99
N LYS A 305 43.47 0.73 -5.04
CA LYS A 305 44.78 0.10 -4.96
C LYS A 305 44.47 -1.38 -4.80
N THR A 306 44.43 -2.11 -5.91
CA THR A 306 44.62 -3.55 -5.92
C THR A 306 45.82 -3.77 -5.03
N CYS A 307 45.59 -4.45 -3.91
CA CYS A 307 46.61 -4.94 -3.02
C CYS A 307 47.74 -5.46 -3.91
N THR A 308 48.78 -4.65 -4.09
CA THR A 308 50.01 -5.07 -4.71
C THR A 308 50.37 -6.28 -3.90
N LYS A 309 50.45 -7.44 -4.57
CA LYS A 309 51.17 -8.57 -4.00
C LYS A 309 52.50 -8.00 -3.55
N GLU A 310 52.65 -7.79 -2.25
CA GLU A 310 53.94 -7.72 -1.61
C GLU A 310 54.59 -9.04 -2.01
N LYS A 311 55.41 -8.98 -3.05
CA LYS A 311 56.49 -9.94 -3.21
C LYS A 311 57.24 -9.81 -1.90
N LYS A 312 57.15 -10.85 -1.06
CA LYS A 312 58.16 -11.11 -0.06
C LYS A 312 59.49 -11.21 -0.81
N GLU A 313 60.18 -10.10 -0.93
CA GLU A 313 61.62 -10.06 -1.11
C GLU A 313 62.18 -10.68 0.17
N LYS A 314 62.69 -11.91 0.04
CA LYS A 314 63.69 -12.41 0.97
C LYS A 314 65.02 -11.80 0.52
N GLU A 315 65.56 -10.90 1.32
CA GLU A 315 66.99 -10.59 1.24
C GLU A 315 67.81 -11.80 1.76
N PRO A 316 69.03 -11.99 1.23
CA PRO A 316 69.85 -13.17 1.48
C PRO A 316 70.77 -12.95 2.68
N GLU A 317 70.74 -13.85 3.66
CA GLU A 317 71.88 -14.05 4.55
C GLU A 317 72.77 -15.15 3.96
N ALA A 318 74.01 -14.78 3.68
CA ALA A 318 75.07 -15.63 3.23
C ALA A 318 75.59 -16.50 4.39
N THR A 319 75.73 -17.80 4.14
CA THR A 319 76.79 -18.59 4.78
C THR A 319 77.23 -19.67 3.80
N GLU A 320 78.39 -19.40 3.21
CA GLU A 320 79.44 -20.31 2.74
C GLU A 320 79.07 -21.66 2.09
N GLU A 321 79.23 -21.66 0.77
CA GLU A 321 79.63 -22.76 -0.14
C GLU A 321 80.70 -23.72 0.46
N PRO A 322 80.74 -25.02 0.07
CA PRO A 322 81.44 -25.35 -1.16
C PRO A 322 80.86 -26.47 -2.06
N HIS A 323 81.17 -26.26 -3.33
CA HIS A 323 81.05 -27.11 -4.51
C HIS A 323 81.60 -28.55 -4.46
N ALA A 324 80.85 -29.40 -5.16
CA ALA A 324 81.23 -30.37 -6.20
C ALA A 324 81.82 -31.75 -5.82
N GLY A 325 81.17 -32.79 -6.34
CA GLY A 325 81.79 -34.08 -6.66
C GLY A 325 81.85 -34.28 -8.18
N GLU A 326 83.02 -34.71 -8.70
CA GLU A 326 83.23 -35.98 -9.43
C GLU A 326 84.58 -36.00 -10.17
N ARG A 327 85.49 -36.89 -9.74
CA ARG A 327 86.06 -38.04 -10.49
C ARG A 327 86.81 -38.97 -9.51
N PRO A 328 87.01 -40.26 -9.84
CA PRO A 328 87.23 -41.31 -8.84
C PRO A 328 88.70 -41.77 -8.69
N SER A 329 89.05 -42.26 -7.50
CA SER A 329 89.73 -43.56 -7.29
C SER A 329 89.85 -43.92 -5.79
N THR A 330 89.39 -45.13 -5.42
CA THR A 330 89.76 -45.99 -4.26
C THR A 330 89.56 -45.42 -2.85
N ASP A 331 89.06 -46.12 -1.83
CA ASP A 331 88.86 -47.55 -1.55
C ASP A 331 87.89 -47.66 -0.35
N HIS A 332 87.27 -48.84 -0.16
CA HIS A 332 86.66 -49.38 1.08
C HIS A 332 85.89 -48.42 2.02
N GLY A 333 84.62 -48.61 2.37
CA GLY A 333 83.84 -49.81 2.47
C GLY A 333 82.81 -49.61 3.60
N ALA A 334 81.72 -50.36 3.48
CA ALA A 334 80.75 -50.69 4.53
C ALA A 334 79.66 -49.66 4.92
N VAL A 335 78.43 -50.07 4.56
CA VAL A 335 77.26 -50.22 5.48
C VAL A 335 76.76 -48.88 6.05
N THR A 336 75.62 -48.30 5.65
CA THR A 336 74.27 -48.86 5.53
C THR A 336 73.33 -47.75 5.07
N THR A 337 72.41 -48.04 4.15
CA THR A 337 70.98 -47.75 4.36
C THR A 337 70.18 -48.65 3.40
N GLU A 338 69.75 -49.80 3.90
CA GLU A 338 68.59 -50.53 3.40
C GLU A 338 67.35 -49.77 3.90
N GLU A 339 66.44 -49.29 3.05
CA GLU A 339 65.39 -49.99 2.31
C GLU A 339 64.01 -49.79 2.97
N ALA A 340 63.00 -49.95 2.12
CA ALA A 340 61.71 -50.56 2.42
C ALA A 340 60.61 -49.74 3.12
N SER A 341 59.60 -49.38 2.31
CA SER A 341 58.28 -49.99 2.29
C SER A 341 57.70 -50.63 3.57
N ILE A 342 56.41 -50.38 3.85
CA ILE A 342 55.29 -51.35 4.05
C ILE A 342 54.23 -50.82 5.07
N LYS A 343 52.95 -50.97 4.66
CA LYS A 343 51.64 -50.91 5.39
C LYS A 343 51.66 -51.67 6.75
N PRO A 344 50.71 -51.52 7.73
CA PRO A 344 49.32 -52.04 7.63
C PRO A 344 48.22 -51.41 8.56
N ASP A 345 46.93 -51.44 8.15
CA ASP A 345 45.78 -52.19 8.77
C ASP A 345 44.83 -51.24 9.57
N PRO A 346 43.59 -51.62 9.98
CA PRO A 346 42.53 -52.37 9.28
C PRO A 346 41.10 -51.76 9.47
N GLU A 347 40.10 -52.35 8.78
CA GLU A 347 38.65 -52.22 9.03
C GLU A 347 38.19 -52.89 10.34
N MET A 348 37.08 -52.42 10.94
CA MET A 348 35.94 -53.28 11.32
C MET A 348 34.73 -52.46 11.78
N ILE A 349 33.52 -52.82 11.31
CA ILE A 349 32.29 -53.04 12.09
C ILE A 349 31.30 -53.79 11.17
N VAL A 350 30.74 -54.90 11.67
CA VAL A 350 29.71 -55.76 11.07
C VAL A 350 28.43 -55.61 11.91
N PRO A 351 27.21 -55.73 11.36
CA PRO A 351 26.38 -56.94 11.54
C PRO A 351 25.43 -57.21 10.31
N PRO A 352 24.43 -58.13 10.34
CA PRO A 352 24.60 -59.51 9.86
C PRO A 352 23.56 -60.01 8.79
N THR A 353 24.00 -61.04 8.06
CA THR A 353 23.39 -62.26 7.47
C THR A 353 21.86 -62.44 7.27
N GLN A 354 21.41 -62.76 6.03
CA GLN A 354 20.99 -64.11 5.55
C GLN A 354 20.39 -64.13 4.11
N GLU A 355 21.06 -64.92 3.25
CA GLU A 355 20.60 -65.87 2.20
C GLU A 355 19.54 -65.57 1.11
N GLY A 356 19.86 -65.94 -0.15
CA GLY A 356 18.85 -66.14 -1.22
C GLY A 356 19.31 -66.16 -2.70
N LYS A 357 20.07 -67.20 -3.09
CA LYS A 357 20.33 -67.81 -4.43
C LYS A 357 19.73 -67.22 -5.74
N GLY A 358 20.55 -67.23 -6.81
CA GLY A 358 20.08 -67.43 -8.19
C GLY A 358 21.06 -67.04 -9.33
N THR A 359 21.95 -67.95 -9.73
CA THR A 359 22.81 -67.86 -10.93
C THR A 359 22.46 -68.99 -11.89
N LEU A 360 22.25 -68.74 -13.20
CA LEU A 360 22.63 -69.66 -14.29
C LEU A 360 22.48 -69.06 -15.72
N LEU A 361 23.62 -68.98 -16.43
CA LEU A 361 23.93 -69.32 -17.85
C LEU A 361 22.94 -68.91 -18.97
N ARG A 362 23.34 -68.34 -20.13
CA ARG A 362 24.23 -68.87 -21.20
C ARG A 362 24.26 -67.77 -22.31
N LEU A 363 25.37 -67.40 -22.96
CA LEU A 363 25.86 -68.10 -24.14
C LEU A 363 27.34 -67.74 -24.48
N ARG A 364 28.10 -68.81 -24.70
CA ARG A 364 29.44 -68.96 -25.33
C ARG A 364 29.24 -68.76 -26.87
N ARG A 365 30.19 -68.38 -27.74
CA ARG A 365 31.51 -69.00 -28.01
C ARG A 365 32.22 -68.30 -29.20
N LYS A 366 33.56 -68.26 -29.13
CA LYS A 366 34.57 -67.95 -30.19
C LYS A 366 34.42 -68.74 -31.50
N LYS A 367 34.81 -68.15 -32.66
CA LYS A 367 35.96 -68.58 -33.50
C LYS A 367 36.31 -67.61 -34.66
N ARG A 368 37.57 -67.71 -35.11
CA ARG A 368 38.34 -66.91 -36.09
C ARG A 368 38.11 -67.28 -37.58
N HIS A 369 38.35 -66.26 -38.43
CA HIS A 369 39.00 -66.19 -39.77
C HIS A 369 38.31 -66.57 -41.12
N LYS A 370 38.61 -65.67 -42.10
CA LYS A 370 38.62 -65.73 -43.60
C LYS A 370 37.25 -65.66 -44.31
N GLU A 371 37.03 -64.95 -45.42
CA GLU A 371 37.83 -64.19 -46.41
C GLU A 371 36.85 -63.29 -47.24
N ARG A 372 37.34 -62.12 -47.71
CA ARG A 372 36.88 -61.20 -48.80
C ARG A 372 35.38 -61.06 -49.15
N ASP A 373 34.88 -59.82 -49.14
CA ASP A 373 34.47 -59.14 -50.39
C ASP A 373 34.34 -57.61 -50.25
N ALA A 374 34.52 -56.93 -51.37
CA ALA A 374 34.85 -55.53 -51.52
C ALA A 374 33.74 -54.54 -51.13
N GLY A 375 34.11 -53.44 -50.47
CA GLY A 375 33.22 -52.28 -50.27
C GLY A 375 33.38 -51.56 -48.93
N SER A 376 34.59 -51.07 -48.58
CA SER A 376 34.78 -50.43 -47.26
C SER A 376 35.87 -49.35 -47.21
N GLN A 377 35.99 -48.52 -48.25
CA GLN A 377 36.83 -47.32 -48.22
C GLN A 377 36.05 -46.03 -47.91
N GLU A 378 34.75 -45.93 -48.19
CA GLU A 378 33.97 -44.71 -47.89
C GLU A 378 33.44 -44.63 -46.44
N LEU A 379 33.24 -45.75 -45.75
CA LEU A 379 32.72 -45.76 -44.37
C LEU A 379 33.77 -45.38 -43.32
N LYS A 380 35.05 -45.76 -43.50
CA LYS A 380 36.13 -45.47 -42.54
C LYS A 380 36.52 -43.99 -42.49
N VAL A 381 36.38 -43.24 -43.59
CA VAL A 381 36.67 -41.80 -43.62
C VAL A 381 35.57 -41.00 -42.92
N LYS A 382 34.31 -41.41 -43.05
CA LYS A 382 33.18 -40.82 -42.32
C LYS A 382 33.23 -41.13 -40.82
N GLU A 383 33.62 -42.34 -40.43
CA GLU A 383 33.72 -42.74 -39.02
C GLU A 383 34.88 -42.04 -38.29
N ASN A 384 36.05 -41.90 -38.92
CA ASN A 384 37.18 -41.12 -38.39
C ASN A 384 36.90 -39.61 -38.32
N ARG A 385 36.13 -39.05 -39.27
CA ARG A 385 35.64 -37.66 -39.17
C ARG A 385 34.65 -37.48 -38.01
N ARG A 386 33.76 -38.46 -37.78
CA ARG A 386 32.81 -38.46 -36.66
C ARG A 386 33.51 -38.63 -35.31
N GLU A 387 34.53 -39.47 -35.22
CA GLU A 387 35.37 -39.64 -34.02
C GLU A 387 36.19 -38.38 -33.72
N ARG A 388 36.83 -37.77 -34.73
CA ARG A 388 37.54 -36.49 -34.56
C ARG A 388 36.59 -35.35 -34.19
N ALA A 389 35.39 -35.33 -34.77
CA ALA A 389 34.35 -34.36 -34.40
C ALA A 389 33.85 -34.58 -32.97
N LYS A 390 33.63 -35.83 -32.53
CA LYS A 390 33.27 -36.16 -31.13
C LYS A 390 34.39 -35.81 -30.15
N LYS A 391 35.66 -36.14 -30.44
CA LYS A 391 36.81 -35.77 -29.61
C LYS A 391 37.01 -34.24 -29.55
N LYS A 392 36.78 -33.53 -30.66
CA LYS A 392 36.74 -32.06 -30.67
C LYS A 392 35.56 -31.50 -29.87
N LEU A 393 34.37 -32.09 -29.94
CA LEU A 393 33.21 -31.70 -29.15
C LEU A 393 33.41 -31.92 -27.65
N ILE A 394 34.06 -33.02 -27.26
CA ILE A 394 34.41 -33.31 -25.87
C ILE A 394 35.48 -32.32 -25.37
N ALA A 395 36.52 -32.05 -26.16
CA ALA A 395 37.53 -31.04 -25.83
C ALA A 395 36.97 -29.60 -25.80
N ILE A 396 36.01 -29.27 -26.68
CA ILE A 396 35.29 -27.99 -26.66
C ILE A 396 34.38 -27.91 -25.44
N ARG A 397 33.71 -29.01 -25.05
CA ARG A 397 32.87 -29.12 -23.84
C ARG A 397 33.70 -29.00 -22.56
N GLU A 398 34.88 -29.57 -22.50
CA GLU A 398 35.80 -29.45 -21.36
C GLU A 398 36.43 -28.06 -21.31
N LYS A 399 36.82 -27.46 -22.46
CA LYS A 399 37.26 -26.06 -22.52
C LYS A 399 36.15 -25.08 -22.15
N THR A 400 34.91 -25.30 -22.58
CA THR A 400 33.77 -24.45 -22.17
C THR A 400 33.40 -24.67 -20.71
N LYS A 401 33.46 -25.90 -20.18
CA LYS A 401 33.33 -26.13 -18.72
C LYS A 401 34.41 -25.44 -17.93
N PHE A 402 35.68 -25.56 -18.33
CA PHE A 402 36.79 -24.90 -17.66
C PHE A 402 36.65 -23.38 -17.74
N LEU A 403 36.34 -22.83 -18.91
CA LEU A 403 36.14 -21.39 -19.12
C LEU A 403 34.92 -20.85 -18.35
N LEU A 404 33.84 -21.63 -18.24
CA LEU A 404 32.68 -21.30 -17.42
C LEU A 404 33.00 -21.38 -15.93
N LEU A 405 33.78 -22.39 -15.50
CA LEU A 405 34.23 -22.52 -14.10
C LEU A 405 35.17 -21.37 -13.71
N THR A 406 36.12 -21.01 -14.59
CA THR A 406 37.03 -19.87 -14.39
C THR A 406 36.26 -18.55 -14.40
N MET A 407 35.27 -18.38 -15.27
CA MET A 407 34.42 -17.18 -15.28
C MET A 407 33.59 -17.08 -13.99
N VAL A 408 32.97 -18.18 -13.55
CA VAL A 408 32.21 -18.23 -12.29
C VAL A 408 33.11 -17.92 -11.10
N GLN A 409 34.33 -18.46 -11.06
CA GLN A 409 35.28 -18.20 -9.97
C GLN A 409 35.76 -16.74 -9.96
N ASN A 410 36.01 -16.16 -11.14
CA ASN A 410 36.41 -14.76 -11.29
C ASN A 410 35.29 -13.76 -10.96
N VAL A 411 34.03 -14.14 -11.14
CA VAL A 411 32.86 -13.33 -10.77
C VAL A 411 32.47 -13.54 -9.30
N TYR A 412 32.58 -14.76 -8.79
CA TYR A 412 32.22 -15.10 -7.41
C TYR A 412 33.18 -14.48 -6.39
N SER A 413 34.50 -14.48 -6.66
CA SER A 413 35.50 -13.92 -5.74
C SER A 413 35.24 -12.45 -5.34
N PRO A 414 35.01 -11.50 -6.27
CA PRO A 414 34.71 -10.11 -5.90
C PRO A 414 33.33 -9.94 -5.24
N ILE A 415 32.33 -10.75 -5.61
CA ILE A 415 31.00 -10.72 -4.98
C ILE A 415 31.09 -11.23 -3.53
N HIS A 416 31.80 -12.32 -3.31
CA HIS A 416 32.05 -12.85 -1.96
C HIS A 416 32.80 -11.83 -1.11
N LYS A 417 33.84 -11.19 -1.67
CA LYS A 417 34.57 -10.13 -0.98
C LYS A 417 33.65 -8.96 -0.61
N PHE A 418 32.80 -8.52 -1.53
CA PHE A 418 31.82 -7.45 -1.27
C PHE A 418 30.85 -7.79 -0.12
N PHE A 419 30.27 -9.00 -0.12
CA PHE A 419 29.37 -9.41 0.96
C PHE A 419 30.10 -9.63 2.29
N HIS A 420 31.32 -10.17 2.25
CA HIS A 420 32.16 -10.29 3.43
C HIS A 420 32.49 -8.93 4.04
N ASP A 421 32.83 -7.94 3.20
CA ASP A 421 33.06 -6.56 3.64
C ASP A 421 31.78 -5.97 4.27
N ILE A 422 30.60 -6.19 3.67
CA ILE A 422 29.29 -5.79 4.25
C ILE A 422 28.99 -6.48 5.58
N LEU A 423 29.57 -7.62 5.90
CA LEU A 423 29.31 -8.33 7.15
C LEU A 423 30.32 -7.97 8.25
N HIS A 424 31.59 -7.73 7.90
CA HIS A 424 32.71 -7.70 8.84
C HIS A 424 33.48 -6.36 8.93
N THR A 425 32.99 -5.25 8.39
CA THR A 425 33.64 -3.93 8.56
C THR A 425 33.69 -3.47 10.03
N GLU A 426 34.87 -3.07 10.51
CA GLU A 426 35.13 -2.68 11.91
C GLU A 426 34.53 -1.32 12.32
N TYR A 427 34.41 -0.35 11.41
CA TYR A 427 33.86 0.98 11.71
C TYR A 427 32.42 1.14 11.17
N ARG A 428 31.42 0.90 12.03
CA ARG A 428 30.01 1.18 11.74
C ARG A 428 29.41 2.19 12.71
N ALA A 429 28.84 3.26 12.17
CA ALA A 429 27.97 4.14 12.92
C ALA A 429 26.59 3.47 13.02
N ALA A 430 26.35 2.75 14.12
CA ALA A 430 25.07 2.08 14.34
C ALA A 430 23.93 3.11 14.39
N THR A 431 22.86 2.87 13.62
CA THR A 431 21.67 3.71 13.59
C THR A 431 20.41 2.87 13.67
N ASP A 432 19.34 3.40 14.27
CA ASP A 432 18.02 2.76 14.32
C ASP A 432 17.05 3.50 13.38
N VAL A 433 16.77 2.88 12.24
CA VAL A 433 15.87 3.39 11.20
C VAL A 433 14.59 2.54 11.09
N TYR A 434 14.42 1.54 11.95
CA TYR A 434 13.30 0.60 11.88
C TYR A 434 11.94 1.29 11.99
N SER A 435 11.82 2.32 12.83
CA SER A 435 10.57 3.10 12.96
C SER A 435 10.10 3.72 11.64
N LEU A 436 11.03 4.21 10.80
CA LEU A 436 10.71 4.77 9.48
C LEU A 436 10.38 3.67 8.47
N MET A 437 11.04 2.52 8.57
CA MET A 437 10.73 1.34 7.73
C MET A 437 9.32 0.81 8.01
N PHE A 438 8.97 0.65 9.29
CA PHE A 438 7.64 0.23 9.72
C PHE A 438 6.57 1.23 9.30
N LEU A 439 6.85 2.54 9.39
CA LEU A 439 5.92 3.56 8.91
C LEU A 439 5.68 3.46 7.40
N ALA A 440 6.72 3.23 6.60
CA ALA A 440 6.58 3.01 5.16
C ALA A 440 5.70 1.78 4.87
N ASP A 441 5.93 0.68 5.58
CA ASP A 441 5.13 -0.55 5.43
C ASP A 441 3.65 -0.35 5.86
N VAL A 442 3.38 0.43 6.91
CA VAL A 442 2.01 0.79 7.32
C VAL A 442 1.34 1.66 6.27
N VAL A 443 2.05 2.62 5.69
CA VAL A 443 1.53 3.43 4.57
C VAL A 443 1.24 2.53 3.35
N ASP A 444 2.11 1.58 3.02
CA ASP A 444 1.87 0.59 1.98
C ASP A 444 0.61 -0.26 2.25
N PHE A 445 0.42 -0.69 3.50
CA PHE A 445 -0.76 -1.45 3.91
C PHE A 445 -2.05 -0.64 3.75
N ILE A 446 -2.02 0.65 4.12
CA ILE A 446 -3.12 1.60 3.91
C ILE A 446 -3.41 1.79 2.42
N ILE A 447 -2.37 1.95 1.59
CA ILE A 447 -2.52 2.08 0.13
C ILE A 447 -3.16 0.82 -0.48
N ILE A 448 -2.78 -0.37 -0.02
CA ILE A 448 -3.40 -1.63 -0.48
C ILE A 448 -4.90 -1.65 -0.11
N ILE A 449 -5.25 -1.40 1.15
CA ILE A 449 -6.65 -1.44 1.65
C ILE A 449 -7.54 -0.45 0.92
N PHE A 450 -7.15 0.83 0.89
CA PHE A 450 -7.92 1.83 0.16
C PHE A 450 -7.81 1.64 -1.35
N GLY A 451 -6.81 0.92 -1.85
CA GLY A 451 -6.59 0.66 -3.25
C GLY A 451 -7.26 -0.61 -3.81
N PHE A 452 -8.18 -1.26 -3.09
CA PHE A 452 -8.69 -2.60 -3.47
C PHE A 452 -9.24 -2.67 -4.91
N TRP A 453 -9.90 -1.61 -5.39
CA TRP A 453 -10.43 -1.52 -6.77
C TRP A 453 -9.33 -1.52 -7.83
N ALA A 454 -8.13 -1.06 -7.49
CA ALA A 454 -7.02 -0.93 -8.43
C ALA A 454 -6.36 -2.28 -8.74
N PHE A 455 -6.60 -3.29 -7.90
CA PHE A 455 -6.05 -4.64 -8.04
C PHE A 455 -7.08 -5.65 -8.58
N GLY A 456 -8.25 -5.17 -9.03
CA GLY A 456 -9.26 -5.95 -9.73
C GLY A 456 -9.26 -5.73 -11.25
N LYS A 457 -10.07 -6.53 -11.97
CA LYS A 457 -10.19 -6.49 -13.44
C LYS A 457 -11.02 -5.31 -13.96
N HIS A 458 -12.04 -4.86 -13.21
CA HIS A 458 -13.00 -3.82 -13.62
C HIS A 458 -12.73 -2.44 -12.95
N SER A 459 -13.12 -1.33 -13.60
CA SER A 459 -12.58 0.03 -13.37
C SER A 459 -13.54 0.90 -12.55
N ALA A 460 -12.99 1.80 -11.74
CA ALA A 460 -13.64 2.52 -10.65
C ALA A 460 -14.94 3.30 -10.97
N ALA A 461 -15.23 3.61 -12.24
CA ALA A 461 -16.34 4.49 -12.58
C ALA A 461 -17.74 3.82 -12.62
N ALA A 462 -17.81 2.49 -12.70
CA ALA A 462 -19.09 1.76 -12.81
C ALA A 462 -19.38 0.80 -11.64
N ASP A 463 -18.44 0.62 -10.71
CA ASP A 463 -18.27 -0.70 -10.06
C ASP A 463 -18.58 -0.84 -8.57
N ILE A 464 -18.79 0.24 -7.82
CA ILE A 464 -19.07 0.04 -6.38
C ILE A 464 -20.39 -0.71 -6.21
N ALA A 465 -21.37 -0.47 -7.08
CA ALA A 465 -22.66 -1.17 -7.03
C ALA A 465 -22.61 -2.57 -7.68
N SER A 466 -21.91 -2.75 -8.81
CA SER A 466 -21.81 -4.05 -9.51
C SER A 466 -20.80 -5.01 -8.88
N SER A 467 -19.69 -4.53 -8.33
CA SER A 467 -18.78 -5.38 -7.56
C SER A 467 -19.37 -5.79 -6.20
N LEU A 468 -20.26 -4.98 -5.61
CA LEU A 468 -21.05 -5.41 -4.43
C LEU A 468 -22.16 -6.41 -4.82
N SER A 469 -22.60 -6.42 -6.07
CA SER A 469 -23.58 -7.42 -6.54
C SER A 469 -22.94 -8.74 -6.94
N ASP A 470 -21.66 -8.74 -7.32
CA ASP A 470 -20.93 -9.95 -7.72
C ASP A 470 -20.20 -10.66 -6.56
N ASP A 471 -20.21 -10.10 -5.34
CA ASP A 471 -19.63 -10.68 -4.10
C ASP A 471 -18.16 -11.16 -4.21
N GLN A 472 -17.42 -10.75 -5.24
CA GLN A 472 -16.07 -11.24 -5.52
C GLN A 472 -15.00 -10.22 -5.11
N VAL A 473 -14.28 -10.52 -4.03
CA VAL A 473 -13.07 -9.78 -3.65
C VAL A 473 -11.93 -10.12 -4.62
N PRO A 474 -11.19 -9.14 -5.17
CA PRO A 474 -10.08 -9.43 -6.07
C PRO A 474 -9.00 -10.31 -5.43
N GLU A 475 -8.69 -11.44 -6.05
CA GLU A 475 -7.70 -12.40 -5.51
C GLU A 475 -6.30 -11.80 -5.37
N ALA A 476 -5.86 -10.99 -6.34
CA ALA A 476 -4.55 -10.32 -6.32
C ALA A 476 -4.39 -9.38 -5.12
N PHE A 477 -5.47 -8.71 -4.71
CA PHE A 477 -5.49 -7.84 -3.53
C PHE A 477 -5.26 -8.65 -2.25
N LEU A 478 -5.94 -9.80 -2.09
CA LEU A 478 -5.79 -10.67 -0.92
C LEU A 478 -4.36 -11.22 -0.80
N VAL A 479 -3.79 -11.69 -1.91
CA VAL A 479 -2.40 -12.20 -1.94
C VAL A 479 -1.41 -11.10 -1.57
N MET A 480 -1.57 -9.87 -2.07
CA MET A 480 -0.71 -8.76 -1.68
C MET A 480 -0.80 -8.43 -0.19
N LEU A 481 -2.01 -8.39 0.36
CA LEU A 481 -2.21 -8.06 1.77
C LEU A 481 -1.52 -9.12 2.64
N LEU A 482 -1.66 -10.40 2.30
CA LEU A 482 -1.00 -11.50 2.99
C LEU A 482 0.54 -11.41 2.91
N ILE A 483 1.08 -11.14 1.72
CA ILE A 483 2.53 -10.96 1.53
C ILE A 483 3.01 -9.75 2.34
N GLN A 484 2.33 -8.61 2.26
CA GLN A 484 2.71 -7.40 2.99
C GLN A 484 2.71 -7.65 4.50
N PHE A 485 1.65 -8.23 5.05
CA PHE A 485 1.58 -8.60 6.47
C PHE A 485 2.70 -9.57 6.87
N SER A 486 2.94 -10.61 6.07
CA SER A 486 4.00 -11.59 6.32
C SER A 486 5.39 -10.94 6.31
N THR A 487 5.65 -10.02 5.36
CA THR A 487 6.94 -9.30 5.30
C THR A 487 7.15 -8.39 6.49
N MET A 488 6.11 -7.73 7.01
CA MET A 488 6.21 -6.92 8.24
C MET A 488 6.58 -7.78 9.45
N VAL A 489 5.97 -8.96 9.58
CA VAL A 489 6.23 -9.89 10.70
C VAL A 489 7.67 -10.41 10.65
N ILE A 490 8.13 -10.85 9.47
CA ILE A 490 9.51 -11.35 9.28
C ILE A 490 10.52 -10.24 9.52
N ASP A 491 10.27 -9.02 9.03
CA ASP A 491 11.20 -7.90 9.22
C ASP A 491 11.36 -7.56 10.71
N ARG A 492 10.26 -7.49 11.47
CA ARG A 492 10.32 -7.26 12.91
C ARG A 492 11.12 -8.35 13.63
N ALA A 493 10.95 -9.62 13.25
CA ALA A 493 11.71 -10.73 13.83
C ALA A 493 13.22 -10.60 13.56
N LEU A 494 13.60 -10.25 12.32
CA LEU A 494 15.00 -10.02 11.94
C LEU A 494 15.61 -8.81 12.67
N TYR A 495 14.82 -7.75 12.85
CA TYR A 495 15.21 -6.56 13.61
C TYR A 495 15.50 -6.89 15.08
N LEU A 496 14.62 -7.65 15.74
CA LEU A 496 14.79 -8.03 17.15
C LEU A 496 15.97 -8.97 17.38
N ARG A 497 16.21 -9.91 16.46
CA ARG A 497 17.39 -10.80 16.51
C ARG A 497 18.71 -10.11 16.12
N LYS A 498 18.70 -8.85 15.68
CA LYS A 498 19.88 -8.05 15.30
C LYS A 498 20.76 -8.69 14.21
N THR A 499 20.19 -9.56 13.36
CA THR A 499 20.98 -10.31 12.35
C THR A 499 21.13 -9.54 11.04
N VAL A 500 22.32 -9.00 10.77
CA VAL A 500 22.62 -8.29 9.50
C VAL A 500 22.57 -9.26 8.31
N LEU A 501 23.09 -10.48 8.46
CA LEU A 501 23.07 -11.51 7.42
C LEU A 501 21.63 -11.90 7.02
N GLY A 502 20.78 -12.16 8.01
CA GLY A 502 19.37 -12.51 7.77
C GLY A 502 18.64 -11.37 7.06
N LYS A 503 18.86 -10.13 7.49
CA LYS A 503 18.28 -8.94 6.86
C LYS A 503 18.76 -8.75 5.42
N LEU A 504 20.03 -9.00 5.13
CA LEU A 504 20.59 -8.94 3.77
C LEU A 504 19.95 -9.97 2.83
N ILE A 505 19.85 -11.24 3.28
CA ILE A 505 19.19 -12.30 2.50
C ILE A 505 17.73 -11.93 2.24
N PHE A 506 17.04 -11.45 3.28
CA PHE A 506 15.66 -11.01 3.17
C PHE A 506 15.50 -9.86 2.17
N GLN A 507 16.38 -8.85 2.21
CA GLN A 507 16.40 -7.75 1.24
C GLN A 507 16.56 -8.24 -0.20
N ILE A 508 17.48 -9.18 -0.47
CA ILE A 508 17.70 -9.73 -1.81
C ILE A 508 16.43 -10.43 -2.32
N ILE A 509 15.84 -11.31 -1.49
CA ILE A 509 14.61 -12.04 -1.86
C ILE A 509 13.46 -11.06 -2.11
N LEU A 510 13.30 -10.05 -1.25
CA LEU A 510 12.18 -9.11 -1.32
C LEU A 510 12.31 -8.15 -2.52
N VAL A 511 13.52 -7.69 -2.85
CA VAL A 511 13.78 -6.90 -4.06
C VAL A 511 13.40 -7.71 -5.30
N PHE A 512 13.92 -8.92 -5.49
CA PHE A 512 13.56 -9.71 -6.67
C PHE A 512 12.09 -10.11 -6.68
N GLY A 513 11.54 -10.52 -5.54
CA GLY A 513 10.16 -10.95 -5.39
C GLY A 513 9.16 -9.87 -5.76
N ILE A 514 9.31 -8.65 -5.23
CA ILE A 514 8.39 -7.54 -5.49
C ILE A 514 8.52 -7.02 -6.92
N HIS A 515 9.74 -6.88 -7.45
CA HIS A 515 9.92 -6.47 -8.84
C HIS A 515 9.35 -7.52 -9.80
N PHE A 516 9.50 -8.82 -9.52
CA PHE A 516 8.87 -9.85 -10.34
C PHE A 516 7.34 -9.81 -10.23
N TRP A 517 6.81 -9.69 -9.01
CA TRP A 517 5.38 -9.69 -8.77
C TRP A 517 4.68 -8.46 -9.41
N MET A 518 5.22 -7.25 -9.22
CA MET A 518 4.62 -6.00 -9.70
C MET A 518 4.63 -5.87 -11.22
N PHE A 519 5.71 -6.26 -11.88
CA PHE A 519 5.86 -6.01 -13.33
C PHE A 519 5.41 -7.19 -14.20
N PHE A 520 5.31 -8.42 -13.66
CA PHE A 520 4.88 -9.59 -14.43
C PHE A 520 3.58 -10.22 -13.92
N ILE A 521 3.45 -10.49 -12.62
CA ILE A 521 2.27 -11.19 -12.07
C ILE A 521 1.06 -10.26 -12.02
N LEU A 522 1.21 -9.05 -11.50
CA LEU A 522 0.10 -8.12 -11.35
C LEU A 522 -0.56 -7.77 -12.70
N PRO A 523 0.18 -7.41 -13.77
CA PRO A 523 -0.40 -7.23 -15.10
C PRO A 523 -1.01 -8.52 -15.69
N ALA A 524 -0.52 -9.71 -15.29
CA ALA A 524 -1.09 -11.00 -15.71
C ALA A 524 -2.48 -11.21 -15.15
N VAL A 525 -2.67 -10.93 -13.86
CA VAL A 525 -3.92 -11.20 -13.16
C VAL A 525 -4.96 -10.09 -13.41
N THR A 526 -4.52 -8.83 -13.45
CA THR A 526 -5.41 -7.67 -13.61
C THR A 526 -5.70 -7.32 -15.06
N GLU A 527 -4.95 -7.87 -16.01
CA GLU A 527 -4.99 -7.54 -17.45
C GLU A 527 -4.77 -6.04 -17.75
N ARG A 528 -4.22 -5.29 -16.78
CA ARG A 528 -3.97 -3.85 -16.86
C ARG A 528 -2.49 -3.53 -16.89
N MET A 529 -2.16 -2.42 -17.53
CA MET A 529 -0.81 -1.89 -17.54
C MET A 529 -0.47 -1.23 -16.20
N PHE A 530 0.71 -1.54 -15.67
CA PHE A 530 1.23 -0.90 -14.46
C PHE A 530 1.36 0.63 -14.62
N SER A 531 1.69 1.11 -15.82
CA SER A 531 1.83 2.54 -16.12
C SER A 531 0.52 3.35 -15.98
N GLN A 532 -0.64 2.69 -16.11
CA GLN A 532 -1.96 3.31 -15.92
C GLN A 532 -2.48 3.21 -14.49
N ASN A 533 -1.90 2.31 -13.68
CA ASN A 533 -2.34 2.05 -12.32
C ASN A 533 -1.57 2.94 -11.32
N THR A 534 -2.12 4.12 -11.04
CA THR A 534 -1.52 5.10 -10.13
C THR A 534 -1.39 4.58 -8.69
N VAL A 535 -2.32 3.73 -8.24
CA VAL A 535 -2.28 3.13 -6.90
C VAL A 535 -1.11 2.15 -6.78
N ALA A 536 -0.93 1.28 -7.79
CA ALA A 536 0.20 0.35 -7.85
C ALA A 536 1.55 1.08 -7.95
N GLN A 537 1.61 2.20 -8.69
CA GLN A 537 2.80 3.06 -8.75
C GLN A 537 3.13 3.69 -7.40
N LEU A 538 2.13 4.24 -6.71
CA LEU A 538 2.31 4.84 -5.39
C LEU A 538 2.80 3.81 -4.37
N TRP A 539 2.20 2.62 -4.37
CA TRP A 539 2.64 1.49 -3.54
C TRP A 539 4.10 1.10 -3.84
N TYR A 540 4.46 0.92 -5.11
CA TYR A 540 5.83 0.58 -5.48
C TYR A 540 6.83 1.67 -5.08
N PHE A 541 6.45 2.96 -5.16
CA PHE A 541 7.29 4.08 -4.74
C PHE A 541 7.56 4.05 -3.24
N VAL A 542 6.53 3.88 -2.41
CA VAL A 542 6.69 3.77 -0.95
C VAL A 542 7.50 2.52 -0.59
N LYS A 543 7.27 1.39 -1.27
CA LYS A 543 8.10 0.19 -1.11
C LYS A 543 9.56 0.39 -1.51
N CYS A 544 9.84 1.22 -2.51
CA CYS A 544 11.20 1.64 -2.86
C CYS A 544 11.88 2.47 -1.76
N ILE A 545 11.13 3.33 -1.07
CA ILE A 545 11.62 4.04 0.13
C ILE A 545 11.94 3.03 1.23
N TYR A 546 11.07 2.04 1.46
CA TYR A 546 11.35 0.94 2.39
C TYR A 546 12.66 0.21 2.04
N PHE A 547 12.89 -0.13 0.76
CA PHE A 547 14.13 -0.78 0.32
C PHE A 547 15.37 0.09 0.58
N ALA A 548 15.27 1.41 0.34
CA ALA A 548 16.35 2.33 0.61
C ALA A 548 16.68 2.43 2.10
N LEU A 549 15.67 2.54 2.96
CA LEU A 549 15.83 2.56 4.42
C LEU A 549 16.40 1.24 4.94
N SER A 550 15.92 0.11 4.41
CA SER A 550 16.40 -1.23 4.73
C SER A 550 17.88 -1.42 4.35
N ALA A 551 18.29 -0.99 3.15
CA ALA A 551 19.68 -1.04 2.73
C ALA A 551 20.57 -0.10 3.57
N TYR A 552 20.07 1.07 3.92
CA TYR A 552 20.76 2.00 4.82
C TYR A 552 20.96 1.41 6.23
N GLN A 553 19.94 0.72 6.78
CA GLN A 553 20.05 0.01 8.06
C GLN A 553 21.09 -1.11 8.00
N ILE A 554 21.14 -1.90 6.91
CA ILE A 554 22.16 -2.95 6.71
C ILE A 554 23.56 -2.33 6.69
N ARG A 555 23.72 -1.21 5.98
CA ARG A 555 24.99 -0.48 5.84
C ARG A 555 25.50 0.06 7.18
N CYS A 556 24.62 0.65 7.99
CA CYS A 556 24.96 1.22 9.29
C CYS A 556 25.07 0.18 10.41
N GLY A 557 24.42 -0.98 10.26
CA GLY A 557 24.31 -1.99 11.31
C GLY A 557 23.27 -1.64 12.37
N TYR A 558 23.04 -2.58 13.29
CA TYR A 558 22.08 -2.43 14.39
C TYR A 558 22.74 -1.88 15.66
N PRO A 559 22.08 -0.95 16.39
CA PRO A 559 22.58 -0.52 17.68
C PRO A 559 22.45 -1.62 18.73
N THR A 560 23.27 -1.54 19.78
CA THR A 560 23.26 -2.50 20.88
C THR A 560 21.96 -2.43 21.69
N ARG A 561 21.38 -1.22 21.82
CA ARG A 561 20.12 -0.93 22.53
C ARG A 561 18.95 -0.71 21.57
N ILE A 562 18.01 -1.66 21.53
CA ILE A 562 16.82 -1.68 20.66
C ILE A 562 15.49 -1.88 21.41
N LEU A 563 15.51 -2.45 22.62
CA LEU A 563 14.33 -2.69 23.44
C LEU A 563 13.82 -1.35 23.97
N GLY A 564 12.59 -1.05 23.56
CA GLY A 564 11.89 0.17 23.89
C GLY A 564 10.91 0.52 22.78
N ASN A 565 9.80 1.14 23.16
CA ASN A 565 8.91 1.72 22.18
C ASN A 565 9.52 3.04 21.66
N PHE A 566 9.49 3.25 20.34
CA PHE A 566 10.04 4.46 19.73
C PHE A 566 9.29 5.72 20.18
N LEU A 567 7.98 5.61 20.45
CA LEU A 567 7.13 6.71 20.92
C LEU A 567 7.41 7.10 22.37
N THR A 568 7.99 6.21 23.18
CA THR A 568 8.16 6.42 24.61
C THR A 568 9.49 7.05 25.00
N LYS A 569 10.29 7.51 24.02
CA LYS A 569 11.59 8.17 24.26
C LYS A 569 11.50 9.59 24.84
N LYS A 570 10.39 10.31 24.59
CA LYS A 570 10.16 11.66 25.13
C LYS A 570 8.79 11.75 25.80
N TYR A 571 8.69 12.50 26.89
CA TYR A 571 7.46 12.70 27.67
C TYR A 571 6.71 13.98 27.27
N ASN A 572 6.37 14.08 25.98
CA ASN A 572 5.67 15.24 25.44
C ASN A 572 4.18 14.94 25.23
N HIS A 573 3.35 15.99 25.21
CA HIS A 573 1.92 15.88 24.91
C HIS A 573 1.63 15.26 23.54
N LEU A 574 2.48 15.51 22.54
CA LEU A 574 2.38 14.89 21.22
C LEU A 574 2.64 13.38 21.28
N ASN A 575 3.64 12.95 22.06
CA ASN A 575 3.97 11.54 22.21
C ASN A 575 2.87 10.80 22.99
N LEU A 576 2.22 11.45 23.96
CA LEU A 576 1.06 10.92 24.66
C LEU A 576 -0.06 10.57 23.66
N PHE A 577 -0.46 11.52 22.81
CA PHE A 577 -1.52 11.28 21.83
C PHE A 577 -1.13 10.26 20.76
N LEU A 578 0.11 10.31 20.26
CA LEU A 578 0.58 9.30 19.30
C LEU A 578 0.60 7.90 19.92
N PHE A 579 0.99 7.78 21.18
CA PHE A 579 1.02 6.51 21.90
C PHE A 579 -0.40 5.99 22.19
N GLN A 580 -1.33 6.86 22.58
CA GLN A 580 -2.75 6.48 22.71
C GLN A 580 -3.35 6.08 21.35
N GLY A 581 -3.06 6.83 20.29
CA GLY A 581 -3.48 6.48 18.93
C GLY A 581 -2.90 5.14 18.47
N PHE A 582 -1.63 4.86 18.77
CA PHE A 582 -0.99 3.57 18.53
C PHE A 582 -1.70 2.41 19.25
N ARG A 583 -2.16 2.62 20.50
CA ARG A 583 -2.94 1.62 21.25
C ARG A 583 -4.37 1.44 20.75
N LEU A 584 -4.94 2.44 20.08
CA LEU A 584 -6.28 2.36 19.50
C LEU A 584 -6.33 1.47 18.25
N VAL A 585 -5.19 1.27 17.57
CA VAL A 585 -5.11 0.40 16.38
C VAL A 585 -5.32 -1.06 16.81
N PRO A 586 -6.39 -1.73 16.32
CA PRO A 586 -6.67 -3.11 16.71
C PRO A 586 -5.54 -4.07 16.33
N PHE A 587 -5.29 -5.08 17.17
CA PHE A 587 -4.31 -6.16 16.98
C PHE A 587 -2.83 -5.74 16.91
N LEU A 588 -2.53 -4.45 16.76
CA LEU A 588 -1.15 -3.97 16.58
C LEU A 588 -0.34 -4.11 17.87
N VAL A 589 -0.92 -3.74 19.01
CA VAL A 589 -0.25 -3.84 20.32
C VAL A 589 -0.05 -5.30 20.71
N GLU A 590 -1.07 -6.13 20.49
CA GLU A 590 -1.05 -7.55 20.82
C GLU A 590 -0.02 -8.30 19.96
N LEU A 591 -0.03 -8.09 18.63
CA LEU A 591 0.95 -8.69 17.74
C LEU A 591 2.37 -8.22 18.07
N ARG A 592 2.56 -6.93 18.35
CA ARG A 592 3.86 -6.41 18.78
C ARG A 592 4.34 -7.13 20.03
N ALA A 593 3.52 -7.19 21.09
CA ALA A 593 3.94 -7.77 22.36
C ALA A 593 4.28 -9.26 22.23
N VAL A 594 3.47 -10.02 21.49
CA VAL A 594 3.72 -11.45 21.23
C VAL A 594 5.00 -11.64 20.40
N MET A 595 5.21 -10.84 19.35
CA MET A 595 6.40 -10.96 18.52
C MET A 595 7.68 -10.57 19.26
N ASP A 596 7.61 -9.51 20.06
CA ASP A 596 8.72 -9.06 20.91
C ASP A 596 9.07 -10.17 21.93
N TRP A 597 8.09 -10.88 22.50
CA TRP A 597 8.29 -12.04 23.37
C TRP A 597 8.92 -13.24 22.63
N VAL A 598 8.42 -13.61 21.45
CA VAL A 598 8.95 -14.77 20.70
C VAL A 598 10.41 -14.58 20.25
N CYS A 599 10.79 -13.35 19.92
CA CYS A 599 12.10 -13.06 19.33
C CYS A 599 13.17 -12.62 20.35
N THR A 600 12.77 -12.27 21.57
CA THR A 600 13.68 -11.87 22.64
C THR A 600 13.94 -13.06 23.55
N ASP A 601 15.19 -13.23 23.96
CA ASP A 601 15.54 -14.27 24.94
C ASP A 601 15.17 -13.75 26.34
N THR A 602 14.17 -14.36 26.99
CA THR A 602 13.64 -13.98 28.31
C THR A 602 13.20 -15.24 29.08
N THR A 603 13.21 -15.19 30.41
CA THR A 603 12.68 -16.27 31.26
C THR A 603 11.19 -16.14 31.53
N LEU A 604 10.57 -14.99 31.26
CA LEU A 604 9.18 -14.74 31.58
C LEU A 604 8.22 -15.47 30.63
N SER A 605 7.12 -15.98 31.20
CA SER A 605 6.00 -16.49 30.42
C SER A 605 5.29 -15.36 29.64
N LEU A 606 4.52 -15.72 28.61
CA LEU A 606 3.79 -14.74 27.81
C LEU A 606 2.83 -13.88 28.65
N SER A 607 2.15 -14.45 29.65
CA SER A 607 1.26 -13.64 30.53
C SER A 607 2.03 -12.62 31.34
N ASN A 608 3.20 -13.01 31.85
CA ASN A 608 4.05 -12.14 32.66
C ASN A 608 4.64 -11.03 31.78
N TRP A 609 5.03 -11.36 30.54
CA TRP A 609 5.45 -10.38 29.54
C TRP A 609 4.37 -9.34 29.26
N MET A 610 3.14 -9.78 28.96
CA MET A 610 2.00 -8.90 28.73
C MET A 610 1.71 -8.00 29.94
N CYS A 611 1.87 -8.54 31.16
CA CYS A 611 1.70 -7.77 32.40
C CYS A 611 2.75 -6.65 32.53
N VAL A 612 4.03 -6.92 32.24
CA VAL A 612 5.08 -5.88 32.26
C VAL A 612 4.81 -4.80 31.22
N GLU A 613 4.43 -5.18 30.00
CA GLU A 613 4.15 -4.22 28.92
C GLU A 613 2.91 -3.36 29.22
N ASP A 614 1.84 -3.93 29.78
CA ASP A 614 0.64 -3.16 30.16
C ASP A 614 0.94 -2.19 31.32
N ILE A 615 1.66 -2.64 32.35
CA ILE A 615 2.14 -1.78 33.44
C ILE A 615 2.96 -0.61 32.88
N TYR A 616 3.93 -0.92 32.01
CA TYR A 616 4.77 0.09 31.38
C TYR A 616 3.95 1.10 30.56
N ALA A 617 3.00 0.63 29.75
CA ALA A 617 2.15 1.48 28.93
C ALA A 617 1.29 2.43 29.77
N ASN A 618 0.70 1.95 30.86
CA ASN A 618 -0.15 2.76 31.74
C ASN A 618 0.70 3.78 32.53
N ILE A 619 1.85 3.36 33.05
CA ILE A 619 2.79 4.26 33.74
C ILE A 619 3.34 5.34 32.80
N PHE A 620 3.61 5.01 31.53
CA PHE A 620 4.06 6.00 30.54
C PHE A 620 2.99 7.08 30.27
N ILE A 621 1.72 6.69 30.16
CA ILE A 621 0.60 7.62 29.99
C ILE A 621 0.51 8.56 31.20
N ILE A 622 0.56 8.01 32.41
CA ILE A 622 0.53 8.78 33.65
C ILE A 622 1.72 9.75 33.70
N LYS A 623 2.94 9.29 33.40
CA LYS A 623 4.15 10.12 33.36
C LYS A 623 3.98 11.30 32.41
N CYS A 624 3.48 11.09 31.19
CA CYS A 624 3.26 12.16 30.23
C CYS A 624 2.19 13.16 30.70
N SER A 625 1.13 12.67 31.37
CA SER A 625 0.12 13.52 31.98
C SER A 625 0.71 14.39 33.09
N ARG A 626 1.48 13.79 34.01
CA ARG A 626 2.16 14.51 35.10
C ARG A 626 3.16 15.55 34.58
N GLU A 627 3.95 15.23 33.57
CA GLU A 627 4.86 16.20 32.92
C GLU A 627 4.12 17.35 32.25
N THR A 628 2.97 17.09 31.64
CA THR A 628 2.12 18.14 31.07
C THR A 628 1.55 19.06 32.15
N GLU A 629 1.08 18.49 33.26
CA GLU A 629 0.61 19.27 34.41
C GLU A 629 1.72 20.09 35.05
N LYS A 630 2.95 19.56 35.15
CA LYS A 630 4.13 20.29 35.62
C LYS A 630 4.51 21.45 34.69
N LYS A 631 4.46 21.23 33.37
CA LYS A 631 4.81 22.24 32.36
C LYS A 631 3.77 23.33 32.20
N TYR A 632 2.49 22.99 32.39
CA TYR A 632 1.35 23.90 32.30
C TYR A 632 0.53 23.87 33.61
N PRO A 633 1.11 24.34 34.73
CA PRO A 633 0.48 24.23 36.04
C PRO A 633 -0.79 25.09 36.08
N GLN A 634 -1.85 24.51 36.63
CA GLN A 634 -3.08 25.24 36.93
C GLN A 634 -3.09 25.57 38.42
N PRO A 635 -3.19 26.85 38.80
CA PRO A 635 -3.27 27.22 40.20
C PRO A 635 -4.53 26.61 40.85
N LYS A 636 -4.37 26.18 42.10
CA LYS A 636 -5.41 25.49 42.86
C LYS A 636 -6.66 26.39 43.01
N GLY A 637 -7.85 25.79 42.89
CA GLY A 637 -9.13 26.48 43.07
C GLY A 637 -9.62 27.31 41.88
N GLN A 638 -8.88 27.39 40.76
CA GLN A 638 -9.36 28.12 39.58
C GLN A 638 -10.40 27.34 38.76
N LYS A 639 -11.38 28.09 38.22
CA LYS A 639 -12.41 27.55 37.32
C LYS A 639 -11.77 27.12 35.99
N LYS A 640 -12.06 25.91 35.51
CA LYS A 640 -11.65 25.46 34.17
C LYS A 640 -12.23 26.38 33.08
N LYS A 641 -11.44 26.67 32.04
CA LYS A 641 -11.83 27.56 30.94
C LYS A 641 -13.11 27.04 30.26
N LYS A 642 -14.07 27.96 30.02
CA LYS A 642 -15.37 27.64 29.38
C LYS A 642 -15.18 26.95 28.01
N ILE A 643 -14.20 27.39 27.22
CA ILE A 643 -13.95 26.84 25.88
C ILE A 643 -13.59 25.35 25.89
N VAL A 644 -12.84 24.90 26.91
CA VAL A 644 -12.47 23.48 27.04
C VAL A 644 -13.69 22.65 27.44
N LYS A 645 -14.53 23.18 28.35
CA LYS A 645 -15.76 22.49 28.77
C LYS A 645 -16.77 22.34 27.63
N TYR A 646 -17.09 23.43 26.93
CA TYR A 646 -18.04 23.39 25.83
C TYR A 646 -17.48 22.69 24.59
N GLY A 647 -16.18 22.80 24.33
CA GLY A 647 -15.51 22.10 23.22
C GLY A 647 -15.53 20.58 23.42
N MET A 648 -14.91 20.09 24.50
CA MET A 648 -14.83 18.65 24.75
C MET A 648 -16.20 18.04 25.05
N GLY A 649 -16.99 18.68 25.92
CA GLY A 649 -18.33 18.20 26.26
C GLY A 649 -19.30 18.25 25.06
N GLY A 650 -19.27 19.34 24.29
CA GLY A 650 -20.09 19.48 23.09
C GLY A 650 -19.72 18.46 22.01
N LEU A 651 -18.44 18.15 21.83
CA LEU A 651 -17.98 17.14 20.88
C LEU A 651 -18.45 15.73 21.29
N ILE A 652 -18.40 15.39 22.58
CA ILE A 652 -18.92 14.11 23.09
C ILE A 652 -20.43 14.01 22.89
N VAL A 653 -21.18 15.06 23.19
CA VAL A 653 -22.65 15.08 22.99
C VAL A 653 -23.00 14.95 21.51
N LEU A 654 -22.34 15.70 20.62
CA LEU A 654 -22.52 15.60 19.18
C LEU A 654 -22.21 14.19 18.68
N PHE A 655 -21.09 13.60 19.12
CA PHE A 655 -20.71 12.25 18.74
C PHE A 655 -21.77 11.21 19.14
N LEU A 656 -22.33 11.32 20.35
CA LEU A 656 -23.40 10.44 20.83
C LEU A 656 -24.70 10.62 20.02
N ILE A 657 -25.05 11.86 19.67
CA ILE A 657 -26.19 12.13 18.77
C ILE A 657 -25.95 11.51 17.40
N CYS A 658 -24.76 11.67 16.82
CA CYS A 658 -24.41 11.06 15.54
C CYS A 658 -24.56 9.53 15.57
N ILE A 659 -24.08 8.84 16.62
CA ILE A 659 -24.22 7.38 16.75
C ILE A 659 -25.69 6.94 16.72
N ILE A 660 -26.58 7.69 17.38
CA ILE A 660 -28.00 7.34 17.47
C ILE A 660 -28.73 7.69 16.17
N TRP A 661 -28.49 8.87 15.60
CA TRP A 661 -29.30 9.39 14.50
C TRP A 661 -28.74 9.07 13.11
N PHE A 662 -27.41 8.95 12.94
CA PHE A 662 -26.81 8.70 11.64
C PHE A 662 -27.30 7.38 11.00
N PRO A 663 -27.39 6.25 11.73
CA PRO A 663 -27.93 5.02 11.15
C PRO A 663 -29.38 5.19 10.67
N LEU A 664 -30.22 5.90 11.43
CA LEU A 664 -31.62 6.16 11.03
C LEU A 664 -31.69 6.99 9.74
N LEU A 665 -30.86 8.04 9.63
CA LEU A 665 -30.78 8.87 8.43
C LEU A 665 -30.25 8.09 7.23
N PHE A 666 -29.17 7.33 7.40
CA PHE A 666 -28.59 6.51 6.33
C PHE A 666 -29.62 5.51 5.78
N MET A 667 -30.37 4.84 6.65
CA MET A 667 -31.37 3.85 6.23
C MET A 667 -32.58 4.46 5.51
N SER A 668 -33.00 5.67 5.88
CA SER A 668 -34.04 6.41 5.16
C SER A 668 -33.60 6.77 3.73
N LEU A 669 -32.33 7.17 3.57
CA LEU A 669 -31.75 7.52 2.28
C LEU A 669 -31.60 6.30 1.35
N VAL A 670 -31.20 5.14 1.89
CA VAL A 670 -31.02 3.91 1.08
C VAL A 670 -32.33 3.43 0.46
N ARG A 671 -33.46 3.51 1.17
CA ARG A 671 -34.77 3.11 0.61
C ARG A 671 -35.34 4.11 -0.39
N SER A 672 -35.03 5.40 -0.25
CA SER A 672 -35.62 6.46 -1.08
C SER A 672 -34.85 6.76 -2.36
N VAL A 673 -33.51 6.61 -2.36
CA VAL A 673 -32.66 7.05 -3.48
C VAL A 673 -32.34 5.91 -4.47
N VAL A 674 -32.44 4.64 -4.07
CA VAL A 674 -31.97 3.49 -4.86
C VAL A 674 -33.11 2.67 -5.48
N GLY A 675 -34.35 3.20 -5.51
CA GLY A 675 -35.47 2.50 -6.13
C GLY A 675 -35.26 2.35 -7.65
N VAL A 676 -35.13 1.11 -8.13
CA VAL A 676 -35.02 0.78 -9.55
C VAL A 676 -36.41 0.53 -10.11
N VAL A 677 -36.67 1.02 -11.32
CA VAL A 677 -37.93 0.78 -12.04
C VAL A 677 -37.94 -0.66 -12.58
N ASN A 678 -38.95 -1.44 -12.22
CA ASN A 678 -39.11 -2.81 -12.71
C ASN A 678 -40.46 -2.96 -13.42
N HIS A 679 -40.46 -2.73 -14.73
CA HIS A 679 -41.63 -2.91 -15.58
C HIS A 679 -42.01 -4.39 -15.69
N PRO A 680 -43.30 -4.71 -15.82
CA PRO A 680 -43.71 -6.06 -16.20
C PRO A 680 -43.12 -6.41 -17.58
N VAL A 681 -42.53 -7.60 -17.68
CA VAL A 681 -42.02 -8.20 -18.91
C VAL A 681 -43.15 -8.81 -19.72
N ASP A 682 -44.14 -9.38 -19.04
CA ASP A 682 -45.33 -9.98 -19.62
C ASP A 682 -46.58 -9.56 -18.84
N VAL A 683 -47.65 -9.25 -19.57
CA VAL A 683 -48.97 -8.93 -19.03
C VAL A 683 -49.98 -9.90 -19.63
N THR A 684 -50.36 -10.91 -18.87
CA THR A 684 -51.32 -11.92 -19.27
C THR A 684 -52.71 -11.61 -18.71
N VAL A 685 -53.72 -11.62 -19.57
CA VAL A 685 -55.12 -11.38 -19.24
C VAL A 685 -55.98 -12.55 -19.69
N THR A 686 -56.89 -12.98 -18.82
CA THR A 686 -57.81 -14.10 -19.10
C THR A 686 -59.25 -13.75 -18.75
N LEU A 687 -60.19 -14.09 -19.63
CA LEU A 687 -61.63 -14.03 -19.36
C LEU A 687 -62.18 -15.46 -19.31
N LYS A 688 -62.72 -15.87 -18.17
CA LYS A 688 -63.20 -17.22 -17.90
C LYS A 688 -64.64 -17.20 -17.44
N LEU A 689 -65.48 -18.04 -18.04
CA LEU A 689 -66.87 -18.24 -17.60
C LEU A 689 -66.98 -19.52 -16.78
N GLY A 690 -67.36 -19.38 -15.51
CA GLY A 690 -67.51 -20.49 -14.56
C GLY A 690 -66.23 -21.33 -14.42
N GLY A 691 -66.40 -22.65 -14.40
CA GLY A 691 -65.32 -23.64 -14.35
C GLY A 691 -64.76 -24.05 -15.72
N TYR A 692 -65.31 -23.54 -16.82
CA TYR A 692 -64.99 -23.96 -18.20
C TYR A 692 -63.64 -23.43 -18.70
N GLU A 693 -63.18 -23.92 -19.85
CA GLU A 693 -62.01 -23.35 -20.54
C GLU A 693 -62.17 -21.83 -20.74
N PRO A 694 -61.08 -21.04 -20.57
CA PRO A 694 -61.16 -19.59 -20.69
C PRO A 694 -61.62 -19.21 -22.09
N LEU A 695 -62.52 -18.23 -22.15
CA LEU A 695 -63.03 -17.70 -23.41
C LEU A 695 -61.90 -16.96 -24.14
N PHE A 696 -61.15 -16.16 -23.39
CA PHE A 696 -60.08 -15.34 -23.92
C PHE A 696 -58.84 -15.48 -23.06
N THR A 697 -57.68 -15.63 -23.72
CA THR A 697 -56.37 -15.55 -23.09
C THR A 697 -55.45 -14.79 -24.04
N MET A 698 -54.80 -13.75 -23.52
CA MET A 698 -53.85 -12.94 -24.26
C MET A 698 -52.69 -12.54 -23.35
N SER A 699 -51.48 -12.56 -23.90
CA SER A 699 -50.24 -12.16 -23.21
C SER A 699 -49.56 -11.07 -24.01
N ALA A 700 -49.53 -9.84 -23.47
CA ALA A 700 -48.85 -8.71 -24.06
C ALA A 700 -47.38 -8.70 -23.61
N GLN A 701 -46.47 -8.85 -24.58
CA GLN A 701 -45.02 -8.86 -24.36
C GLN A 701 -44.40 -7.46 -24.48
N GLN A 702 -43.08 -7.34 -24.30
CA GLN A 702 -42.32 -6.08 -24.23
C GLN A 702 -42.61 -5.05 -25.35
N GLN A 703 -42.90 -5.47 -26.59
CA GLN A 703 -43.19 -4.52 -27.67
C GLN A 703 -44.58 -3.87 -27.55
N SER A 704 -45.51 -4.54 -26.87
CA SER A 704 -46.86 -4.07 -26.61
C SER A 704 -47.00 -3.40 -25.24
N ILE A 705 -45.95 -3.44 -24.41
CA ILE A 705 -45.87 -2.75 -23.12
C ILE A 705 -45.06 -1.47 -23.34
N ILE A 706 -45.77 -0.34 -23.44
CA ILE A 706 -45.16 0.95 -23.78
C ILE A 706 -45.05 1.79 -22.50
N PRO A 707 -43.85 2.22 -22.10
CA PRO A 707 -43.70 3.12 -20.97
C PRO A 707 -44.29 4.48 -21.29
N PHE A 708 -44.86 5.14 -20.28
CA PHE A 708 -45.44 6.47 -20.45
C PHE A 708 -44.38 7.47 -20.89
N THR A 709 -44.77 8.34 -21.80
CA THR A 709 -44.04 9.58 -22.10
C THR A 709 -44.48 10.69 -21.15
N GLN A 710 -43.63 11.71 -20.97
CA GLN A 710 -43.99 12.90 -20.19
C GLN A 710 -45.33 13.52 -20.63
N ARG A 711 -45.62 13.53 -21.94
CA ARG A 711 -46.88 14.07 -22.49
C ARG A 711 -48.11 13.26 -22.08
N GLU A 712 -47.99 11.94 -22.05
CA GLU A 712 -49.09 11.05 -21.64
C GLU A 712 -49.35 11.15 -20.13
N TYR A 713 -48.29 11.34 -19.35
CA TYR A 713 -48.39 11.63 -17.91
C TYR A 713 -49.09 12.97 -17.66
N ASP A 714 -48.72 14.02 -18.39
CA ASP A 714 -49.39 15.33 -18.33
C ASP A 714 -50.87 15.22 -18.78
N GLY A 715 -51.17 14.35 -19.76
CA GLY A 715 -52.53 14.04 -20.17
C GLY A 715 -53.35 13.34 -19.09
N LEU A 716 -52.74 12.37 -18.40
CA LEU A 716 -53.37 11.64 -17.28
C LEU A 716 -53.65 12.57 -16.09
N THR A 717 -52.69 13.42 -15.72
CA THR A 717 -52.86 14.39 -14.64
C THR A 717 -53.95 15.40 -14.96
N LYS A 718 -54.00 15.92 -16.19
CA LYS A 718 -55.09 16.82 -16.65
C LYS A 718 -56.46 16.14 -16.58
N LYS A 719 -56.56 14.86 -16.92
CA LYS A 719 -57.81 14.09 -16.84
C LYS A 719 -58.35 13.98 -15.41
N PHE A 720 -57.46 13.87 -14.42
CA PHE A 720 -57.82 13.68 -13.01
C PHE A 720 -57.62 14.94 -12.14
N GLU A 721 -57.33 16.09 -12.73
CA GLU A 721 -57.01 17.36 -12.05
C GLU A 721 -58.07 17.76 -11.01
N MET A 722 -59.35 17.58 -11.35
CA MET A 722 -60.48 17.92 -10.48
C MET A 722 -60.65 16.98 -9.27
N ARG A 723 -59.89 15.87 -9.19
CA ARG A 723 -59.97 14.86 -8.12
C ARG A 723 -58.69 14.83 -7.30
N ALA A 724 -58.72 15.45 -6.12
CA ALA A 724 -57.56 15.53 -5.23
C ALA A 724 -56.98 14.16 -4.83
N VAL A 725 -57.83 13.16 -4.54
CA VAL A 725 -57.38 11.82 -4.11
C VAL A 725 -56.68 11.06 -5.25
N ALA A 726 -57.19 11.18 -6.48
CA ALA A 726 -56.58 10.61 -7.68
C ALA A 726 -55.22 11.27 -7.96
N MET A 727 -55.14 12.60 -7.85
CA MET A 727 -53.90 13.35 -8.05
C MET A 727 -52.84 13.00 -7.01
N GLN A 728 -53.22 12.84 -5.74
CA GLN A 728 -52.29 12.37 -4.69
C GLN A 728 -51.67 11.02 -5.06
N PHE A 729 -52.46 10.08 -5.57
CA PHE A 729 -51.94 8.77 -6.02
C PHE A 729 -51.02 8.90 -7.23
N ILE A 730 -51.44 9.63 -8.28
CA ILE A 730 -50.66 9.76 -9.52
C ILE A 730 -49.29 10.39 -9.23
N THR A 731 -49.22 11.40 -8.37
CA THR A 731 -47.96 12.08 -8.01
C THR A 731 -46.95 11.23 -7.24
N LEU A 732 -47.35 10.05 -6.73
CA LEU A 732 -46.42 9.09 -6.12
C LEU A 732 -45.54 8.39 -7.17
N TYR A 733 -45.96 8.40 -8.43
CA TYR A 733 -45.30 7.73 -9.55
C TYR A 733 -44.71 8.75 -10.52
N SER A 734 -43.52 8.46 -11.02
CA SER A 734 -42.95 9.20 -12.16
C SER A 734 -43.54 8.66 -13.47
N TYR A 735 -43.41 9.40 -14.57
CA TYR A 735 -43.82 8.89 -15.90
C TYR A 735 -43.12 7.56 -16.24
N GLU A 736 -41.88 7.36 -15.77
CA GLU A 736 -41.11 6.11 -15.97
C GLU A 736 -41.69 4.91 -15.22
N ASP A 737 -42.46 5.12 -14.14
CA ASP A 737 -43.01 4.04 -13.32
C ASP A 737 -44.32 3.47 -13.89
N ILE A 738 -44.88 4.14 -14.91
CA ILE A 738 -46.19 3.84 -15.47
C ILE A 738 -45.99 3.28 -16.88
N VAL A 739 -46.67 2.17 -17.16
CA VAL A 739 -46.66 1.54 -18.49
C VAL A 739 -48.10 1.33 -18.97
N THR A 740 -48.30 1.43 -20.29
CA THR A 740 -49.53 0.98 -20.95
C THR A 740 -49.27 -0.38 -21.57
N ALA A 741 -49.99 -1.40 -21.14
CA ALA A 741 -50.05 -2.69 -21.82
C ALA A 741 -51.16 -2.65 -22.87
N ASN A 742 -50.78 -2.68 -24.14
CA ASN A 742 -51.68 -2.75 -25.28
C ASN A 742 -52.04 -4.23 -25.53
N ILE A 743 -53.14 -4.67 -24.93
CA ILE A 743 -53.59 -6.06 -25.03
C ILE A 743 -54.40 -6.19 -26.32
N GLU A 744 -54.05 -7.14 -27.19
CA GLU A 744 -54.84 -7.40 -28.39
C GLU A 744 -56.20 -8.02 -28.05
N GLY A 745 -57.26 -7.56 -28.71
CA GLY A 745 -58.63 -7.99 -28.46
C GLY A 745 -59.00 -9.33 -29.07
N ASN A 746 -58.19 -9.90 -29.97
CA ASN A 746 -58.39 -11.27 -30.46
C ASN A 746 -57.73 -12.25 -29.48
N SER A 747 -58.39 -13.36 -29.11
CA SER A 747 -57.75 -14.36 -28.24
C SER A 747 -56.47 -14.91 -28.89
N GLY A 748 -55.38 -15.02 -28.11
CA GLY A 748 -54.10 -15.57 -28.56
C GLY A 748 -54.12 -17.09 -28.70
N SER A 749 -55.20 -17.74 -28.26
CA SER A 749 -55.44 -19.18 -28.38
C SER A 749 -56.83 -19.47 -28.93
N VAL A 750 -56.95 -20.56 -29.70
CA VAL A 750 -58.22 -21.11 -30.17
C VAL A 750 -59.00 -21.67 -28.98
N TRP A 751 -60.33 -21.54 -28.98
CA TRP A 751 -61.18 -21.98 -27.88
C TRP A 751 -61.30 -23.52 -27.85
N GLY A 752 -60.47 -24.16 -27.03
CA GLY A 752 -60.33 -25.62 -26.94
C GLY A 752 -61.41 -26.34 -26.12
N ILE A 753 -62.65 -25.83 -26.05
CA ILE A 753 -63.71 -26.46 -25.27
C ILE A 753 -64.14 -27.80 -25.87
N SER A 754 -64.40 -28.81 -25.03
CA SER A 754 -64.95 -30.08 -25.52
C SER A 754 -66.44 -29.92 -25.91
N PRO A 755 -66.93 -30.60 -26.95
CA PRO A 755 -68.35 -30.57 -27.31
C PRO A 755 -69.33 -30.85 -26.14
N PRO A 756 -69.09 -31.82 -25.24
CA PRO A 756 -69.99 -32.01 -24.10
C PRO A 756 -69.93 -30.85 -23.09
N SER A 757 -68.76 -30.25 -22.86
CA SER A 757 -68.63 -29.06 -22.02
C SER A 757 -69.33 -27.85 -22.63
N ARG A 758 -69.28 -27.69 -23.96
CA ARG A 758 -70.00 -26.64 -24.70
C ARG A 758 -71.51 -26.79 -24.55
N GLU A 759 -72.04 -28.00 -24.71
CA GLU A 759 -73.47 -28.27 -24.45
C GLU A 759 -73.87 -28.02 -23.00
N GLN A 760 -73.00 -28.39 -22.05
CA GLN A 760 -73.26 -28.16 -20.63
C GLN A 760 -73.28 -26.67 -20.30
N MET A 761 -72.33 -25.90 -20.84
CA MET A 761 -72.27 -24.44 -20.70
C MET A 761 -73.53 -23.76 -21.25
N ILE A 762 -74.02 -24.19 -22.43
CA ILE A 762 -75.28 -23.68 -23.00
C ILE A 762 -76.47 -24.04 -22.11
N LYS A 763 -76.55 -25.29 -21.63
CA LYS A 763 -77.61 -25.75 -20.71
C LYS A 763 -77.60 -24.94 -19.41
N GLU A 764 -76.42 -24.65 -18.85
CA GLU A 764 -76.27 -23.85 -17.64
C GLU A 764 -76.66 -22.39 -17.86
N LEU A 765 -76.29 -21.79 -18.99
CA LEU A 765 -76.67 -20.42 -19.32
C LEU A 765 -78.18 -20.23 -19.49
N GLN A 766 -78.88 -21.20 -20.09
CA GLN A 766 -80.33 -21.10 -20.39
C GLN A 766 -81.25 -21.66 -19.30
N ARG A 767 -80.88 -22.76 -18.64
CA ARG A 767 -81.80 -23.54 -17.77
C ARG A 767 -81.45 -23.50 -16.29
N SER A 768 -80.23 -23.11 -15.91
CA SER A 768 -79.81 -23.12 -14.51
C SER A 768 -80.33 -21.89 -13.76
N SER A 769 -80.88 -22.12 -12.56
CA SER A 769 -81.23 -21.06 -11.61
C SER A 769 -80.04 -20.58 -10.76
N ALA A 770 -78.87 -21.21 -10.87
CA ALA A 770 -77.67 -20.83 -10.13
C ALA A 770 -76.89 -19.72 -10.85
N ASP A 771 -76.19 -18.89 -10.08
CA ASP A 771 -75.30 -17.85 -10.58
C ASP A 771 -74.07 -18.40 -11.30
N ILE A 772 -73.77 -17.88 -12.49
CA ILE A 772 -72.56 -18.23 -13.24
C ILE A 772 -71.57 -17.07 -13.14
N THR A 773 -70.37 -17.38 -12.67
CA THR A 773 -69.33 -16.37 -12.41
C THR A 773 -68.54 -16.10 -13.69
N LEU A 774 -68.53 -14.86 -14.16
CA LEU A 774 -67.59 -14.40 -15.18
C LEU A 774 -66.38 -13.79 -14.48
N ARG A 775 -65.19 -14.33 -14.74
CA ARG A 775 -63.94 -13.93 -14.10
C ARG A 775 -62.98 -13.33 -15.12
N PHE A 776 -62.51 -12.12 -14.83
CA PHE A 776 -61.42 -11.47 -15.55
C PHE A 776 -60.17 -11.48 -14.67
N MET A 777 -59.10 -12.15 -15.08
CA MET A 777 -57.84 -12.22 -14.32
C MET A 777 -56.72 -11.53 -15.09
N TRP A 778 -55.83 -10.86 -14.37
CA TRP A 778 -54.61 -10.30 -14.91
C TRP A 778 -53.40 -10.80 -14.12
N THR A 779 -52.28 -10.98 -14.81
CA THR A 779 -51.04 -11.50 -14.27
C THR A 779 -49.88 -10.73 -14.88
N PHE A 780 -49.03 -10.20 -14.02
CA PHE A 780 -47.85 -9.43 -14.38
C PHE A 780 -46.60 -10.23 -14.00
N GLN A 781 -45.75 -10.51 -14.96
CA GLN A 781 -44.45 -11.13 -14.72
C GLN A 781 -43.35 -10.07 -14.76
N ARG A 782 -42.44 -10.08 -13.79
CA ARG A 782 -41.35 -9.11 -13.63
C ARG A 782 -39.99 -9.76 -13.73
N ASP A 783 -38.99 -8.95 -14.06
CA ASP A 783 -37.60 -9.40 -14.09
C ASP A 783 -36.97 -9.30 -12.69
N LEU A 784 -36.67 -10.44 -12.07
CA LEU A 784 -35.99 -10.48 -10.77
C LEU A 784 -34.53 -9.97 -10.85
N GLY A 785 -33.92 -9.95 -12.04
CA GLY A 785 -32.57 -9.42 -12.25
C GLY A 785 -32.45 -7.92 -11.97
N LYS A 786 -33.55 -7.16 -12.12
CA LYS A 786 -33.63 -5.73 -11.79
C LYS A 786 -33.95 -5.45 -10.32
N GLY A 787 -34.27 -6.50 -9.55
CA GLY A 787 -34.64 -6.42 -8.14
C GLY A 787 -36.10 -6.78 -7.87
N GLY A 788 -36.42 -6.99 -6.59
CA GLY A 788 -37.71 -7.51 -6.13
C GLY A 788 -37.63 -8.99 -5.72
N THR A 789 -38.59 -9.44 -4.91
CA THR A 789 -38.64 -10.82 -4.39
C THR A 789 -39.75 -11.67 -5.03
N VAL A 790 -40.68 -11.03 -5.72
CA VAL A 790 -41.86 -11.67 -6.31
C VAL A 790 -41.82 -11.49 -7.82
N GLU A 791 -41.74 -12.60 -8.55
CA GLU A 791 -41.71 -12.60 -10.01
C GLU A 791 -43.09 -12.31 -10.60
N THR A 792 -44.13 -12.94 -10.05
CA THR A 792 -45.48 -12.88 -10.60
C THR A 792 -46.44 -12.22 -9.62
N THR A 793 -47.12 -11.17 -10.07
CA THR A 793 -48.19 -10.51 -9.32
C THR A 793 -49.50 -10.67 -10.09
N GLN A 794 -50.58 -11.06 -9.40
CA GLN A 794 -51.84 -11.41 -10.04
C GLN A 794 -53.04 -11.00 -9.19
N ASP A 795 -54.16 -10.75 -9.84
CA ASP A 795 -55.45 -10.59 -9.17
C ASP A 795 -56.60 -10.87 -10.17
N LYS A 796 -57.84 -10.83 -9.69
CA LYS A 796 -59.03 -11.14 -10.48
C LYS A 796 -60.22 -10.25 -10.11
N HIS A 797 -61.01 -9.91 -11.12
CA HIS A 797 -62.35 -9.33 -10.98
C HIS A 797 -63.40 -10.37 -11.31
N ILE A 798 -64.51 -10.40 -10.56
CA ILE A 798 -65.56 -11.41 -10.72
C ILE A 798 -66.92 -10.71 -10.79
N ILE A 799 -67.69 -11.03 -11.83
CA ILE A 799 -69.09 -10.63 -11.97
C ILE A 799 -69.96 -11.88 -11.90
N ASN A 800 -70.99 -11.86 -11.05
CA ASN A 800 -71.98 -12.92 -11.01
C ASN A 800 -73.10 -12.58 -11.99
N LEU A 801 -73.23 -13.34 -13.07
CA LEU A 801 -74.35 -13.18 -13.99
C LEU A 801 -75.56 -13.83 -13.33
N GLU A 802 -76.65 -13.09 -13.09
CA GLU A 802 -77.87 -13.61 -12.45
C GLU A 802 -78.72 -14.47 -13.40
N ALA A 803 -79.53 -15.38 -12.85
CA ALA A 803 -80.42 -16.24 -13.63
C ALA A 803 -81.50 -15.43 -14.36
N GLY A 804 -81.59 -15.57 -15.68
CA GLY A 804 -82.53 -14.82 -16.52
C GLY A 804 -82.05 -13.43 -16.97
N SER A 805 -80.81 -13.06 -16.68
CA SER A 805 -80.20 -11.83 -17.22
C SER A 805 -80.07 -11.86 -18.75
N THR A 806 -80.22 -10.69 -19.39
CA THR A 806 -80.06 -10.53 -20.84
C THR A 806 -78.69 -11.01 -21.32
N ILE A 807 -77.62 -10.75 -20.56
CA ILE A 807 -76.26 -11.17 -20.90
C ILE A 807 -76.14 -12.69 -21.02
N ARG A 808 -76.79 -13.46 -20.14
CA ARG A 808 -76.76 -14.94 -20.21
C ARG A 808 -77.46 -15.46 -21.45
N THR A 809 -78.63 -14.90 -21.77
CA THR A 809 -79.38 -15.30 -22.97
C THR A 809 -78.59 -14.96 -24.22
N GLU A 810 -77.99 -13.77 -24.28
CA GLU A 810 -77.21 -13.35 -25.45
C GLU A 810 -75.91 -14.16 -25.60
N LEU A 811 -75.22 -14.51 -24.50
CA LEU A 811 -74.06 -15.41 -24.54
C LEU A 811 -74.45 -16.83 -24.99
N ALA A 812 -75.60 -17.34 -24.57
CA ALA A 812 -76.11 -18.62 -25.04
C ALA A 812 -76.47 -18.59 -26.53
N ASP A 813 -77.06 -17.50 -27.00
CA ASP A 813 -77.43 -17.31 -28.41
C ASP A 813 -76.20 -17.17 -29.32
N LEU A 814 -75.11 -16.56 -28.82
CA LEU A 814 -73.80 -16.57 -29.47
C LEU A 814 -73.25 -17.99 -29.65
N LEU A 815 -73.36 -18.85 -28.62
CA LEU A 815 -72.88 -20.23 -28.67
C LEU A 815 -73.73 -21.13 -29.58
N LEU A 816 -75.03 -20.84 -29.69
CA LEU A 816 -75.96 -21.53 -30.60
C LEU A 816 -75.85 -21.06 -32.05
N GLY A 817 -75.09 -19.98 -32.32
CA GLY A 817 -74.97 -19.38 -33.64
C GLY A 817 -76.24 -18.65 -34.11
N GLN A 818 -77.16 -18.34 -33.19
CA GLN A 818 -78.41 -17.61 -33.50
C GLN A 818 -78.19 -16.09 -33.57
N ARG A 819 -77.11 -15.61 -32.95
CA ARG A 819 -76.70 -14.20 -32.93
C ARG A 819 -75.26 -14.08 -33.43
N SER A 820 -74.98 -13.03 -34.21
CA SER A 820 -73.61 -12.66 -34.64
C SER A 820 -73.13 -11.34 -34.03
N ASP A 821 -74.03 -10.55 -33.44
CA ASP A 821 -73.71 -9.28 -32.80
C ASP A 821 -73.02 -9.49 -31.45
N PRO A 822 -72.03 -8.65 -31.08
CA PRO A 822 -71.33 -8.76 -29.81
C PRO A 822 -72.27 -8.62 -28.60
N VAL A 823 -71.86 -9.21 -27.48
CA VAL A 823 -72.55 -9.15 -26.19
C VAL A 823 -71.82 -8.17 -25.29
N CYS A 824 -72.53 -7.16 -24.79
CA CYS A 824 -71.97 -6.15 -23.90
C CYS A 824 -72.04 -6.63 -22.44
N VAL A 825 -70.88 -6.84 -21.84
CA VAL A 825 -70.71 -7.12 -20.41
C VAL A 825 -70.29 -5.82 -19.71
N PRO A 826 -71.14 -5.25 -18.83
CA PRO A 826 -70.81 -4.01 -18.15
C PRO A 826 -69.75 -4.22 -17.07
N ASN A 827 -68.96 -3.18 -16.77
CA ASN A 827 -68.12 -3.08 -15.58
C ASN A 827 -67.10 -4.23 -15.36
N ILE A 828 -66.52 -4.81 -16.42
CA ILE A 828 -65.63 -5.98 -16.32
C ILE A 828 -64.13 -5.63 -16.45
N PHE A 829 -63.77 -4.57 -17.19
CA PHE A 829 -62.36 -4.27 -17.48
C PHE A 829 -61.82 -3.09 -16.66
N PRO A 830 -60.95 -3.34 -15.66
CA PRO A 830 -60.25 -2.28 -14.94
C PRO A 830 -59.06 -1.74 -15.74
N LYS A 831 -59.21 -0.54 -16.31
CA LYS A 831 -58.13 0.19 -17.00
C LYS A 831 -56.89 0.52 -16.15
N TYR A 832 -57.01 0.84 -14.86
CA TYR A 832 -55.91 1.34 -14.01
C TYR A 832 -55.60 0.35 -12.89
N ILE A 833 -54.42 -0.27 -12.94
CA ILE A 833 -54.02 -1.32 -12.00
C ILE A 833 -52.69 -0.95 -11.34
N ARG A 834 -52.57 -1.18 -10.03
CA ARG A 834 -51.29 -1.07 -9.34
C ARG A 834 -50.63 -2.44 -9.32
N ALA A 835 -49.38 -2.49 -9.76
CA ALA A 835 -48.50 -3.62 -9.61
C ALA A 835 -47.53 -3.33 -8.43
N PRO A 836 -47.83 -3.79 -7.20
CA PRO A 836 -46.94 -3.61 -6.07
C PRO A 836 -45.82 -4.66 -6.09
N ASN A 837 -44.92 -4.57 -5.10
CA ASN A 837 -43.85 -5.57 -4.89
C ASN A 837 -44.34 -6.90 -4.30
N GLY A 838 -45.60 -6.93 -3.82
CA GLY A 838 -46.25 -8.15 -3.31
C GLY A 838 -46.99 -8.92 -4.41
N PRO A 839 -47.50 -10.12 -4.11
CA PRO A 839 -48.12 -11.01 -5.09
C PRO A 839 -49.51 -10.56 -5.60
N GLU A 840 -50.15 -9.61 -4.93
CA GLU A 840 -51.52 -9.14 -5.27
C GLU A 840 -51.49 -7.83 -6.06
N ALA A 841 -52.05 -7.82 -7.27
CA ALA A 841 -52.09 -6.64 -8.15
C ALA A 841 -53.48 -6.01 -8.20
N LYS A 842 -53.80 -5.11 -7.26
CA LYS A 842 -55.17 -4.56 -7.13
C LYS A 842 -55.45 -3.37 -8.08
N PRO A 843 -56.69 -3.19 -8.56
CA PRO A 843 -57.11 -1.99 -9.27
C PRO A 843 -56.96 -0.74 -8.38
N VAL A 844 -56.65 0.41 -8.99
CA VAL A 844 -56.40 1.65 -8.25
C VAL A 844 -57.74 2.29 -7.85
N GLN A 845 -58.22 1.96 -6.65
CA GLN A 845 -59.49 2.48 -6.11
C GLN A 845 -59.58 4.01 -6.17
N GLN A 846 -58.46 4.73 -5.96
CA GLN A 846 -58.41 6.20 -5.99
C GLN A 846 -58.75 6.81 -7.36
N LEU A 847 -58.61 6.05 -8.45
CA LEU A 847 -58.92 6.49 -9.82
C LEU A 847 -60.36 6.16 -10.22
N TYR A 848 -61.05 5.30 -9.46
CA TYR A 848 -62.42 4.85 -9.72
C TYR A 848 -63.40 5.47 -8.72
N PRO A 849 -64.30 6.38 -9.16
CA PRO A 849 -65.20 7.11 -8.26
C PRO A 849 -66.27 6.22 -7.63
N GLU A 850 -66.72 5.18 -8.34
CA GLU A 850 -67.76 4.24 -7.89
C GLU A 850 -67.20 2.81 -7.80
N ASN A 851 -65.89 2.68 -7.53
CA ASN A 851 -65.16 1.41 -7.47
C ASN A 851 -65.38 0.52 -8.70
N GLU A 852 -66.17 -0.55 -8.56
CA GLU A 852 -66.42 -1.55 -9.60
C GLU A 852 -67.35 -1.03 -10.70
N ASP A 853 -68.29 -0.12 -10.36
CA ASP A 853 -69.25 0.44 -11.32
C ASP A 853 -68.62 1.41 -12.33
N SER A 854 -67.35 1.75 -12.12
CA SER A 854 -66.57 2.63 -12.99
C SER A 854 -65.60 1.88 -13.91
N TYR A 855 -65.67 0.55 -13.95
CA TYR A 855 -64.89 -0.26 -14.90
C TYR A 855 -65.46 -0.14 -16.32
N LEU A 856 -64.65 -0.47 -17.33
CA LEU A 856 -65.07 -0.32 -18.71
C LEU A 856 -66.00 -1.47 -19.13
N ASP A 857 -67.03 -1.12 -19.90
CA ASP A 857 -67.91 -2.05 -20.62
C ASP A 857 -67.13 -2.76 -21.72
N VAL A 858 -67.34 -4.08 -21.83
CA VAL A 858 -66.65 -4.93 -22.77
C VAL A 858 -67.63 -5.70 -23.64
N GLU A 859 -67.44 -5.60 -24.94
CA GLU A 859 -68.12 -6.37 -25.96
C GLU A 859 -67.37 -7.68 -26.23
N VAL A 860 -68.09 -8.80 -26.11
CA VAL A 860 -67.57 -10.16 -26.33
C VAL A 860 -68.25 -10.75 -27.56
N GLN A 861 -67.46 -11.24 -28.52
CA GLN A 861 -67.93 -11.83 -29.76
C GLN A 861 -67.26 -13.19 -30.00
N LEU A 862 -68.01 -14.17 -30.48
CA LEU A 862 -67.47 -15.44 -30.96
C LEU A 862 -67.20 -15.35 -32.47
N ARG A 863 -65.97 -15.65 -32.90
CA ARG A 863 -65.62 -15.79 -34.32
C ARG A 863 -65.41 -17.26 -34.67
N THR A 864 -65.87 -17.62 -35.85
CA THR A 864 -65.76 -18.98 -36.39
C THR A 864 -65.19 -18.91 -37.79
N ASP A 865 -64.10 -19.65 -38.05
CA ASP A 865 -63.53 -19.85 -39.38
C ASP A 865 -63.14 -21.32 -39.57
N ASN A 866 -63.60 -21.98 -40.64
CA ASN A 866 -63.31 -23.38 -40.96
C ASN A 866 -63.34 -24.36 -39.75
N GLN A 867 -64.42 -24.32 -38.95
CA GLN A 867 -64.63 -25.12 -37.72
C GLN A 867 -63.71 -24.79 -36.52
N THR A 868 -62.88 -23.75 -36.63
CA THR A 868 -62.13 -23.21 -35.49
C THR A 868 -62.87 -22.01 -34.91
N GLU A 869 -63.07 -22.03 -33.59
CA GLU A 869 -63.76 -20.98 -32.84
C GLU A 869 -62.77 -20.24 -31.94
N TRP A 870 -62.82 -18.90 -31.91
CA TRP A 870 -62.08 -18.09 -30.94
C TRP A 870 -62.89 -16.86 -30.52
N TRP A 871 -62.61 -16.37 -29.31
CA TRP A 871 -63.30 -15.20 -28.78
C TRP A 871 -62.54 -13.91 -29.09
N VAL A 872 -63.31 -12.85 -29.32
CA VAL A 872 -62.83 -11.49 -29.53
C VAL A 872 -63.47 -10.59 -28.48
N ILE A 873 -62.66 -9.76 -27.86
CA ILE A 873 -63.03 -8.82 -26.81
C ILE A 873 -62.72 -7.41 -27.29
N ARG A 874 -63.65 -6.46 -27.07
CA ARG A 874 -63.46 -5.03 -27.38
C ARG A 874 -64.05 -4.16 -26.30
N THR A 875 -63.52 -2.97 -26.09
CA THR A 875 -64.18 -1.96 -25.24
C THR A 875 -65.27 -1.26 -26.03
N LYS A 876 -66.43 -1.03 -25.42
CA LYS A 876 -67.61 -0.40 -26.06
C LYS A 876 -67.33 1.00 -26.63
N ASP A 877 -66.55 1.82 -25.92
CA ASP A 877 -66.26 3.22 -26.26
C ASP A 877 -64.98 3.41 -27.11
N CYS A 878 -64.71 2.51 -28.06
CA CYS A 878 -63.44 2.56 -28.80
C CYS A 878 -63.45 3.57 -29.99
N PRO A 879 -62.41 4.42 -30.16
CA PRO A 879 -62.22 5.21 -31.38
C PRO A 879 -61.98 4.31 -32.61
N GLN A 880 -62.54 4.68 -33.77
CA GLN A 880 -62.63 3.83 -34.96
C GLN A 880 -61.29 3.32 -35.54
N GLU A 881 -60.14 3.84 -35.12
CA GLU A 881 -58.81 3.45 -35.63
C GLU A 881 -58.08 2.40 -34.77
N GLU A 882 -58.47 2.17 -33.50
CA GLU A 882 -57.74 1.29 -32.54
C GLU A 882 -58.63 0.23 -31.88
N CYS A 883 -59.72 -0.17 -32.53
CA CYS A 883 -60.77 -1.06 -31.96
C CYS A 883 -60.35 -2.51 -31.69
N SER A 884 -59.09 -2.86 -31.99
CA SER A 884 -58.50 -4.17 -31.70
C SER A 884 -57.62 -4.19 -30.45
N ILE A 885 -57.46 -3.08 -29.73
CA ILE A 885 -56.52 -2.96 -28.60
C ILE A 885 -57.26 -2.56 -27.33
N LEU A 886 -56.96 -3.25 -26.22
CA LEU A 886 -57.42 -2.92 -24.87
C LEU A 886 -56.24 -2.33 -24.08
N PRO A 887 -56.18 -0.99 -23.92
CA PRO A 887 -55.09 -0.35 -23.20
C PRO A 887 -55.29 -0.45 -21.68
N MET A 888 -54.40 -1.18 -21.01
CA MET A 888 -54.33 -1.29 -19.55
C MET A 888 -53.17 -0.46 -19.02
N VAL A 889 -53.45 0.50 -18.14
CA VAL A 889 -52.45 1.37 -17.50
C VAL A 889 -52.02 0.75 -16.17
N ILE A 890 -50.73 0.46 -16.05
CA ILE A 890 -50.14 -0.25 -14.91
C ILE A 890 -49.17 0.68 -14.19
N PHE A 891 -49.41 0.89 -12.90
CA PHE A 891 -48.52 1.63 -12.00
C PHE A 891 -47.57 0.64 -11.31
N SER A 892 -46.29 0.65 -11.67
CA SER A 892 -45.30 -0.27 -11.10
C SER A 892 -44.55 0.37 -9.95
N ASP A 893 -44.64 -0.24 -8.76
CA ASP A 893 -43.83 0.18 -7.61
C ASP A 893 -42.33 -0.07 -7.88
N LYS A 894 -41.47 0.85 -7.45
CA LYS A 894 -40.02 0.68 -7.52
C LYS A 894 -39.56 -0.45 -6.59
N VAL A 895 -38.52 -1.16 -7.02
CA VAL A 895 -37.89 -2.26 -6.27
C VAL A 895 -36.53 -1.85 -5.75
N SER A 896 -36.13 -2.39 -4.59
CA SER A 896 -34.74 -2.31 -4.16
C SER A 896 -33.88 -3.28 -4.98
N PRO A 897 -32.62 -2.92 -5.30
CA PRO A 897 -31.69 -3.86 -5.90
C PRO A 897 -31.58 -5.15 -5.08
N PRO A 898 -31.29 -6.29 -5.71
CA PRO A 898 -31.24 -7.58 -5.04
C PRO A 898 -30.23 -7.62 -3.89
N SER A 899 -29.12 -6.88 -3.99
CA SER A 899 -28.09 -6.75 -2.94
C SER A 899 -28.59 -6.13 -1.63
N LEU A 900 -29.67 -5.35 -1.68
CA LEU A 900 -30.29 -4.71 -0.51
C LEU A 900 -31.59 -5.37 -0.06
N GLY A 901 -32.01 -6.45 -0.75
CA GLY A 901 -33.26 -7.17 -0.46
C GLY A 901 -33.30 -7.78 0.95
N PHE A 902 -32.15 -8.22 1.49
CA PHE A 902 -32.03 -8.75 2.85
C PHE A 902 -32.41 -7.72 3.93
N LEU A 903 -32.26 -6.43 3.66
CA LEU A 903 -32.61 -5.36 4.59
C LEU A 903 -34.12 -5.08 4.62
N ALA A 904 -34.87 -5.32 3.55
CA ALA A 904 -36.20 -4.72 3.38
C ALA A 904 -37.32 -5.21 4.35
N GLY A 905 -37.23 -6.42 4.92
CA GLY A 905 -38.33 -7.06 5.67
C GLY A 905 -38.57 -6.52 7.09
N TYR A 906 -37.84 -7.01 8.10
CA TYR A 906 -38.01 -6.63 9.52
C TYR A 906 -36.67 -6.57 10.29
N GLY A 907 -35.55 -6.88 9.63
CA GLY A 907 -34.22 -6.98 10.24
C GLY A 907 -33.51 -5.64 10.49
N ILE A 908 -33.90 -4.55 9.82
CA ILE A 908 -33.23 -3.24 9.94
C ILE A 908 -33.37 -2.66 11.34
N MET A 909 -34.58 -2.66 11.89
CA MET A 909 -34.82 -2.11 13.23
C MET A 909 -34.11 -2.96 14.29
N GLY A 910 -34.06 -4.28 14.12
CA GLY A 910 -33.28 -5.17 14.97
C GLY A 910 -31.78 -4.90 14.91
N LEU A 911 -31.22 -4.73 13.70
CA LEU A 911 -29.81 -4.41 13.49
C LEU A 911 -29.45 -3.03 14.05
N TYR A 912 -30.31 -2.03 13.85
CA TYR A 912 -30.17 -0.69 14.44
C TYR A 912 -30.16 -0.76 15.97
N VAL A 913 -31.17 -1.39 16.58
CA VAL A 913 -31.26 -1.53 18.04
C VAL A 913 -30.06 -2.30 18.58
N SER A 914 -29.63 -3.36 17.90
CA SER A 914 -28.44 -4.13 18.27
C SER A 914 -27.17 -3.28 18.26
N ILE A 915 -26.88 -2.56 17.18
CA ILE A 915 -25.70 -1.69 17.07
C ILE A 915 -25.73 -0.59 18.15
N VAL A 916 -26.87 0.08 18.33
CA VAL A 916 -27.01 1.13 19.34
C VAL A 916 -26.85 0.58 20.76
N LEU A 917 -27.39 -0.60 21.07
CA LEU A 917 -27.21 -1.24 22.38
C LEU A 917 -25.77 -1.68 22.62
N VAL A 918 -25.09 -2.23 21.62
CA VAL A 918 -23.68 -2.65 21.71
C VAL A 918 -22.78 -1.43 21.93
N ILE A 919 -22.94 -0.37 21.11
CA ILE A 919 -22.17 0.87 21.29
C ILE A 919 -22.52 1.53 22.62
N GLY A 920 -23.81 1.56 23.00
CA GLY A 920 -24.25 2.10 24.29
C GLY A 920 -23.63 1.36 25.48
N LYS A 921 -23.53 0.03 25.41
CA LYS A 921 -22.83 -0.79 26.42
C LYS A 921 -21.33 -0.46 26.48
N PHE A 922 -20.68 -0.29 25.33
CA PHE A 922 -19.27 0.08 25.26
C PHE A 922 -19.01 1.47 25.84
N VAL A 923 -19.85 2.46 25.48
CA VAL A 923 -19.80 3.82 26.05
C VAL A 923 -20.02 3.79 27.57
N ARG A 924 -20.94 2.95 28.07
CA ARG A 924 -21.17 2.79 29.51
C ARG A 924 -19.94 2.22 30.24
N GLY A 925 -19.16 1.35 29.61
CA GLY A 925 -17.92 0.82 30.16
C GLY A 925 -16.92 1.93 30.54
N PHE A 926 -16.75 2.94 29.68
CA PHE A 926 -15.86 4.07 29.97
C PHE A 926 -16.27 4.93 31.17
N PHE A 927 -17.57 5.00 31.51
CA PHE A 927 -18.05 5.87 32.60
C PHE A 927 -18.29 5.12 33.91
N SER A 928 -18.62 3.82 33.87
CA SER A 928 -19.09 3.09 35.05
C SER A 928 -17.97 2.43 35.88
N GLU A 929 -16.81 2.14 35.29
CA GLU A 929 -15.77 1.31 35.92
C GLU A 929 -14.53 2.08 36.38
N ILE A 930 -14.53 3.41 36.26
CA ILE A 930 -13.39 4.28 36.61
C ILE A 930 -12.99 4.15 38.09
N SER A 931 -13.93 3.88 39.01
CA SER A 931 -13.63 3.80 40.44
C SER A 931 -12.64 2.69 40.80
N HIS A 932 -12.64 1.58 40.05
CA HIS A 932 -11.73 0.46 40.29
C HIS A 932 -10.31 0.74 39.82
N SER A 933 -10.12 1.59 38.79
CA SER A 933 -8.81 1.94 38.24
C SER A 933 -8.08 3.04 39.01
N ILE A 934 -8.77 3.78 39.90
CA ILE A 934 -8.20 4.93 40.64
C ILE A 934 -6.87 4.57 41.31
N MET A 935 -6.77 3.39 41.95
CA MET A 935 -5.55 3.01 42.66
C MET A 935 -4.31 2.92 41.75
N PHE A 936 -4.49 2.64 40.46
CA PHE A 936 -3.41 2.47 39.50
C PHE A 936 -3.22 3.68 38.58
N GLU A 937 -4.24 4.52 38.40
CA GLU A 937 -4.20 5.69 37.52
C GLU A 937 -3.80 6.98 38.23
N GLU A 938 -4.26 7.19 39.47
CA GLU A 938 -4.05 8.42 40.22
C GLU A 938 -2.76 8.36 41.06
N LEU A 939 -1.62 8.29 40.37
CA LEU A 939 -0.29 8.25 40.98
C LEU A 939 0.44 9.60 40.84
N PRO A 940 0.91 10.23 41.94
CA PRO A 940 1.50 11.58 41.88
C PRO A 940 2.87 11.62 41.19
N CYS A 941 3.78 10.70 41.53
CA CYS A 941 5.10 10.60 40.89
C CYS A 941 5.44 9.14 40.56
N VAL A 942 5.58 8.82 39.27
CA VAL A 942 5.78 7.44 38.79
C VAL A 942 7.23 7.12 38.40
N ASP A 943 8.16 8.04 38.62
CA ASP A 943 9.53 7.98 38.09
C ASP A 943 10.30 6.73 38.54
N ARG A 944 10.07 6.28 39.78
CA ARG A 944 10.73 5.09 40.32
C ARG A 944 10.19 3.80 39.70
N ILE A 945 8.90 3.75 39.39
CA ILE A 945 8.26 2.58 38.73
C ILE A 945 8.71 2.52 37.27
N LEU A 946 8.73 3.68 36.60
CA LEU A 946 9.20 3.81 35.24
C LEU A 946 10.68 3.41 35.12
N LYS A 947 11.51 3.84 36.07
CA LYS A 947 12.92 3.41 36.16
C LYS A 947 13.02 1.89 36.31
N LEU A 948 12.25 1.29 37.23
CA LEU A 948 12.22 -0.17 37.39
C LEU A 948 11.83 -0.90 36.10
N CYS A 949 10.86 -0.40 35.34
CA CYS A 949 10.48 -0.97 34.05
C CYS A 949 11.62 -0.85 33.01
N HIS A 950 12.30 0.31 32.98
CA HIS A 950 13.45 0.51 32.11
C HIS A 950 14.65 -0.38 32.50
N ASP A 951 14.86 -0.62 33.79
CA ASP A 951 15.89 -1.52 34.29
C ASP A 951 15.57 -2.97 33.87
N ILE A 952 14.32 -3.42 33.93
CA ILE A 952 13.89 -4.72 33.39
C ILE A 952 14.20 -4.83 31.89
N PHE A 953 13.87 -3.81 31.10
CA PHE A 953 14.18 -3.82 29.66
C PHE A 953 15.69 -3.81 29.38
N LEU A 954 16.47 -3.14 30.21
CA LEU A 954 17.93 -3.12 30.08
C LEU A 954 18.54 -4.49 30.39
N VAL A 955 18.09 -5.14 31.45
CA VAL A 955 18.56 -6.47 31.88
C VAL A 955 18.23 -7.54 30.85
N ARG A 956 17.07 -7.44 30.20
CA ARG A 956 16.72 -8.29 29.04
C ARG A 956 17.70 -8.14 27.88
N GLU A 957 18.19 -6.93 27.63
CA GLU A 957 19.15 -6.69 26.56
C GLU A 957 20.55 -7.17 26.87
N THR A 958 20.97 -7.11 28.14
CA THR A 958 22.27 -7.62 28.58
C THR A 958 22.29 -9.14 28.66
N GLY A 959 21.12 -9.79 28.79
CA GLY A 959 21.00 -11.23 28.92
C GLY A 959 21.21 -11.76 30.33
N GLU A 960 21.18 -10.88 31.35
CA GLU A 960 21.27 -11.25 32.77
C GLU A 960 19.90 -11.69 33.31
N LEU A 961 19.42 -12.85 32.86
CA LEU A 961 18.03 -13.28 33.05
C LEU A 961 17.64 -13.53 34.52
N GLU A 962 18.59 -13.83 35.41
CA GLU A 962 18.30 -13.98 36.86
C GLU A 962 17.82 -12.65 37.47
N LEU A 963 18.49 -11.55 37.13
CA LEU A 963 18.12 -10.22 37.59
C LEU A 963 16.78 -9.77 36.99
N GLU A 964 16.43 -10.26 35.79
CA GLU A 964 15.12 -10.02 35.19
C GLU A 964 13.99 -10.54 36.10
N GLU A 965 14.12 -11.77 36.59
CA GLU A 965 13.12 -12.40 37.47
C GLU A 965 13.02 -11.67 38.81
N GLU A 966 14.14 -11.27 39.41
CA GLU A 966 14.14 -10.52 40.67
C GLU A 966 13.46 -9.15 40.54
N LEU A 967 13.78 -8.40 39.48
CA LEU A 967 13.17 -7.10 39.22
C LEU A 967 11.69 -7.24 38.87
N TYR A 968 11.30 -8.29 38.13
CA TYR A 968 9.90 -8.60 37.84
C TYR A 968 9.12 -8.97 39.11
N ALA A 969 9.68 -9.81 39.98
CA ALA A 969 9.07 -10.17 41.25
C ALA A 969 8.85 -8.93 42.14
N LYS A 970 9.82 -8.02 42.15
CA LYS A 970 9.70 -6.72 42.82
C LYS A 970 8.59 -5.84 42.22
N LEU A 971 8.45 -5.81 40.89
CA LEU A 971 7.39 -5.07 40.21
C LEU A 971 6.00 -5.64 40.57
N ILE A 972 5.85 -6.96 40.56
CA ILE A 972 4.59 -7.62 40.93
C ILE A 972 4.26 -7.41 42.41
N PHE A 973 5.25 -7.48 43.31
CA PHE A 973 5.03 -7.18 44.72
C PHE A 973 4.50 -5.75 44.93
N LEU A 974 5.04 -4.78 44.19
CA LEU A 974 4.58 -3.38 44.22
C LEU A 974 3.10 -3.26 43.80
N TYR A 975 2.69 -3.94 42.74
CA TYR A 975 1.30 -3.92 42.26
C TYR A 975 0.33 -4.76 43.09
N ARG A 976 0.83 -5.72 43.89
CA ARG A 976 0.02 -6.50 44.84
C ARG A 976 -0.33 -5.74 46.12
N SER A 977 0.48 -4.75 46.52
CA SER A 977 0.27 -3.99 47.76
C SER A 977 0.09 -2.48 47.50
N PRO A 978 -1.16 -1.96 47.52
CA PRO A 978 -1.42 -0.55 47.25
C PRO A 978 -0.76 0.39 48.27
N GLU A 979 -0.56 -0.06 49.51
CA GLU A 979 0.18 0.72 50.53
C GLU A 979 1.64 0.96 50.12
N THR A 980 2.30 -0.07 49.60
CA THR A 980 3.68 0.07 49.11
C THR A 980 3.74 0.94 47.85
N MET A 981 2.75 0.83 46.96
CA MET A 981 2.63 1.70 45.79
C MET A 981 2.57 3.17 46.18
N ILE A 982 1.70 3.54 47.14
CA ILE A 982 1.59 4.92 47.65
C ILE A 982 2.93 5.41 48.24
N LYS A 983 3.60 4.58 49.06
CA LYS A 983 4.91 4.92 49.63
C LYS A 983 5.96 5.16 48.55
N TRP A 984 5.90 4.40 47.45
CA TRP A 984 6.87 4.46 46.36
C TRP A 984 6.63 5.63 45.40
N THR A 985 5.36 6.01 45.19
CA THR A 985 4.96 7.08 44.26
C THR A 985 4.85 8.47 44.89
N ARG A 986 5.19 8.61 46.17
CA ARG A 986 5.18 9.90 46.87
C ARG A 986 6.10 10.89 46.16
N GLU A 987 5.63 12.14 46.04
CA GLU A 987 6.46 13.23 45.55
C GLU A 987 7.64 13.43 46.51
N LYS A 988 8.85 13.62 45.97
CA LYS A 988 9.99 13.99 46.81
C LYS A 988 9.78 15.46 47.19
N GLU A 989 9.61 15.71 48.49
CA GLU A 989 9.60 17.06 49.06
C GLU A 989 10.92 17.79 48.80
#